data_AF-A0A5Q4EAH2-F1
#
_entry.id   AF-A0A5Q4EAH2-F1
#
_cell.length_a   1.000
_cell.length_b   1.000
_cell.length_c   1.000
_cell.angle_alpha   90.00
_cell.angle_beta   90.00
_cell.angle_gamma   90.00
#
_symmetry.space_group_name_H-M   'P 1'
#
loop_
_entity.id
_entity.type
_entity.pdbx_description
1 polymer ?
#
loop_
_entity_poly.entity_id
_entity_poly.type
_entity_poly.pdbx_seq_one_letter_code
_entity_poly.pdbx_strand_id
1 'polypeptide(L)'
;MRKSSCPTNPRLICNQTLHVRRKAGKPYIKYYSSGFAFSMFQNLKMPRNSKEKRLSGFFGKTLILCLLSAIMGFPIPVHSQYGLIGDGFGNNGYTTRTLRITVNSGNWWDAATWQGGSIPLPGDHAVIRNEHVVMLDDFARVNSVTISDGGTLAVYDDQTLVIENQGTFTNNGTFDAASGRVEFAEGAAAAGSNEIIFHDVAIVGIDVQFETAISFISGTLHLISGSVASAPVYLEGSVLRYATGGSFTRVTEWNDPWHVQVSEGTSLYLNLAGHYPDDLTVLGNFTIDSASGGFISHQHPDIDFRVLGDVLNNHQLRFHPFFDQLGPPRSDFYVGGDWIINGQFEPFGRTVIFNGSQPQNAYAGWSSPFEGLIVDQGSTLILHAMLLSKDMVVRTGATINAGSHIIHWNYSFTSNSFTLEDDATIITSHPEGISNSGIGTLVFYQLSLSPNATYHYTGTTHQVSGNALPVEDNDHGAKNIIIDLASDELEFRFNTTPTFYIESPGSLEIRRGTLICPYPLDGFAFRIEGSGALVKSGGVFRIEEGSWEQPFLTGEYTITGGTLEMVGSGSTNPLWSLRSQRTYHNIVVSSEFADDLALNMGPLEVLNRLEITGEASVRDFGIDGTGDLVMDTGRLIILRGGGNDITVPGLTGDYYLSGGTIALENPFPNILVRRILRGDRTYHNLEVNSTFLHESMSNLRIVSDVTINGVMDVNNPARLEILDENQITGPGSFHLNSDATLRYESIFGITQTANRGNVITNNRVFSAGARYEVSGASNMVTGNGLPTQVQGFRVMLQNSQDAVTLTRELTISEQLELENGLLTTDGNQLFLANPAPSGMGSPNSWINGGFTRTVSENTSSSGNLLYFFPVGTETYRSFAGIMFYEGQLNTNDEATLTVNFIDPPQAEEYLGNLPEEIDGILINTLSNEGYWDVNQDGVIDTEYSISLRAGGFEGIETPSSIRILKRNDRNDDWEMAGDEFSYGTSEGDFYFLQQNVNGFSEFALGSDFDINPLPVDWLSFEAELLDGEVLLTWQTATEINNDFFTVLRSTDGMYFQPLGQLPGAGNSNQVQSYSYHDSHPKPSINYYKIRQTDFDGTTGYSHVVAVEAFQGNDVRMFGHKGQIYFYIPQNSSGSWDYQIFSLQGKLIGQGDFVTLHDATSHVHDVSSFIGQILIVSLTGATELRTKKILVR
;
A
#
# COMPACT_ATOMS: atom_id res chain seq x y z
N MET A 1 45.87 7.79 1.59
CA MET A 1 46.75 8.70 0.80
C MET A 1 46.03 10.02 0.60
N ARG A 2 46.73 11.17 0.73
CA ARG A 2 46.31 12.58 0.40
C ARG A 2 45.07 13.10 1.20
N LYS A 3 45.14 14.18 2.01
CA LYS A 3 45.29 15.64 1.70
C LYS A 3 44.18 16.14 0.74
N SER A 4 43.49 17.28 0.92
CA SER A 4 43.47 18.44 1.88
C SER A 4 42.17 19.25 1.55
N SER A 5 41.58 20.20 2.29
CA SER A 5 42.09 21.46 2.90
C SER A 5 40.98 22.26 3.63
N CYS A 6 41.34 23.03 4.68
CA CYS A 6 40.57 24.17 5.25
C CYS A 6 40.83 25.48 4.46
N PRO A 7 40.22 26.67 4.74
CA PRO A 7 39.42 27.14 5.91
C PRO A 7 38.02 27.70 5.50
N THR A 8 37.18 28.43 6.29
CA THR A 8 37.39 29.25 7.52
C THR A 8 36.18 29.22 8.50
N ASN A 9 35.78 30.35 9.12
CA ASN A 9 34.89 30.54 10.29
C ASN A 9 34.26 31.98 10.22
N PRO A 10 33.34 32.48 11.10
CA PRO A 10 32.75 31.86 12.32
C PRO A 10 31.25 32.16 12.70
N ARG A 11 30.82 31.52 13.82
CA ARG A 11 29.68 31.82 14.76
C ARG A 11 28.29 31.22 14.41
N LEU A 12 27.82 30.15 15.10
CA LEU A 12 27.23 30.01 16.47
C LEU A 12 25.67 30.07 16.41
N ILE A 13 24.83 29.22 17.03
CA ILE A 13 24.98 28.26 18.16
C ILE A 13 24.37 26.86 17.79
N CYS A 14 24.75 25.83 18.55
CA CYS A 14 24.58 24.39 18.29
C CYS A 14 23.17 23.81 18.55
N ASN A 15 22.86 22.67 17.92
CA ASN A 15 21.73 21.80 18.27
C ASN A 15 22.03 20.31 17.93
N GLN A 16 21.46 19.39 18.72
CA GLN A 16 21.23 17.94 18.49
C GLN A 16 22.39 16.89 18.43
N THR A 17 22.30 15.95 19.38
CA THR A 17 22.08 14.48 19.22
C THR A 17 22.97 13.61 18.31
N LEU A 18 23.48 12.48 18.85
CA LEU A 18 23.67 11.23 18.10
C LEU A 18 23.59 9.99 19.01
N HIS A 19 22.95 8.91 18.52
CA HIS A 19 22.91 7.58 19.15
C HIS A 19 23.84 6.56 18.44
N VAL A 20 23.81 5.29 18.88
CA VAL A 20 24.93 4.32 18.81
C VAL A 20 24.53 3.00 18.14
N ARG A 21 25.47 2.28 17.49
CA ARG A 21 25.70 0.80 17.49
C ARG A 21 26.72 0.39 16.39
N ARG A 22 27.41 -0.77 16.40
CA ARG A 22 28.05 -1.65 17.42
C ARG A 22 28.67 -2.87 16.69
N LYS A 23 29.81 -3.45 17.15
CA LYS A 23 29.96 -4.93 17.21
C LYS A 23 31.13 -5.42 18.10
N ALA A 24 30.89 -6.58 18.73
CA ALA A 24 31.81 -7.56 19.34
C ALA A 24 32.67 -7.17 20.58
N GLY A 25 32.69 -8.05 21.60
CA GLY A 25 33.98 -8.39 22.22
C GLY A 25 34.12 -8.67 23.73
N LYS A 26 33.17 -8.33 24.61
CA LYS A 26 33.29 -8.41 26.10
C LYS A 26 34.39 -7.49 26.72
N PRO A 27 34.31 -7.18 28.03
CA PRO A 27 34.47 -5.78 28.46
C PRO A 27 35.77 -5.47 29.21
N TYR A 28 36.17 -4.19 29.17
CA TYR A 28 36.92 -3.56 30.25
C TYR A 28 36.52 -2.09 30.39
N ILE A 29 36.28 -1.64 31.62
CA ILE A 29 36.03 -0.24 31.95
C ILE A 29 37.34 0.34 32.52
N LYS A 30 37.87 1.38 31.88
CA LYS A 30 38.46 2.53 32.61
C LYS A 30 38.65 3.74 31.70
N TYR A 31 38.11 4.86 32.14
CA TYR A 31 38.45 6.18 31.62
C TYR A 31 39.94 6.48 31.86
N TYR A 32 40.58 7.15 30.90
CA TYR A 32 41.84 7.84 31.13
C TYR A 32 41.62 9.34 31.04
N SER A 33 42.02 10.02 32.11
CA SER A 33 42.27 11.44 32.11
C SER A 33 43.50 11.78 31.25
N SER A 34 43.52 12.99 30.70
CA SER A 34 44.76 13.74 30.46
C SER A 34 44.98 14.70 31.65
N GLY A 35 46.17 14.93 32.17
CA GLY A 35 47.46 14.31 31.87
C GLY A 35 48.52 15.32 31.43
N PHE A 36 49.18 15.95 32.40
CA PHE A 36 50.56 16.42 32.26
C PHE A 36 51.34 16.06 33.52
N ALA A 37 52.62 15.72 33.37
CA ALA A 37 53.33 14.79 34.25
C ALA A 37 54.65 15.36 34.80
N PHE A 38 55.30 14.65 35.75
CA PHE A 38 56.64 14.07 35.48
C PHE A 38 57.19 13.08 36.55
N SER A 39 57.56 11.87 36.10
CA SER A 39 58.59 10.95 36.67
C SER A 39 58.37 10.33 38.08
N MET A 40 58.96 9.19 38.49
CA MET A 40 60.03 8.35 37.90
C MET A 40 59.99 6.88 38.43
N PHE A 41 60.63 5.92 37.74
CA PHE A 41 60.90 4.49 38.10
C PHE A 41 59.69 3.58 38.41
N GLN A 42 59.32 2.60 37.56
CA GLN A 42 59.95 1.30 37.23
C GLN A 42 59.72 0.13 38.22
N ASN A 43 58.96 -0.86 37.71
CA ASN A 43 59.22 -2.31 37.72
C ASN A 43 58.97 -3.21 38.96
N LEU A 44 58.36 -4.36 38.62
CA LEU A 44 58.46 -5.70 39.21
C LEU A 44 57.61 -6.10 40.44
N LYS A 45 56.48 -6.74 40.11
CA LYS A 45 56.02 -8.07 40.59
C LYS A 45 56.36 -8.50 42.04
N MET A 46 55.30 -8.69 42.83
CA MET A 46 55.29 -9.59 44.01
C MET A 46 55.70 -11.03 43.64
N PRO A 47 56.18 -11.85 44.60
CA PRO A 47 55.27 -12.89 45.11
C PRO A 47 55.44 -13.35 46.59
N ARG A 48 54.32 -13.83 47.15
CA ARG A 48 54.14 -14.96 48.11
C ARG A 48 55.03 -15.14 49.36
N ASN A 49 54.34 -15.10 50.51
CA ASN A 49 54.38 -16.07 51.63
C ASN A 49 55.72 -16.73 52.06
N SER A 50 56.17 -16.49 53.30
CA SER A 50 55.88 -17.39 54.45
C SER A 50 56.61 -17.04 55.77
N LYS A 51 55.87 -17.24 56.87
CA LYS A 51 56.24 -17.55 58.28
C LYS A 51 57.59 -17.10 58.91
N GLU A 52 57.40 -16.47 60.08
CA GLU A 52 58.06 -16.73 61.40
C GLU A 52 59.21 -15.84 61.96
N LYS A 53 59.02 -15.53 63.26
CA LYS A 53 59.96 -15.10 64.34
C LYS A 53 60.34 -13.61 64.53
N ARG A 54 59.56 -13.00 65.44
CA ARG A 54 59.92 -12.11 66.59
C ARG A 54 61.43 -11.86 66.79
N LEU A 55 61.94 -10.69 67.21
CA LEU A 55 61.48 -9.60 68.10
C LEU A 55 61.98 -8.22 67.55
N SER A 56 61.62 -7.00 67.99
CA SER A 56 60.63 -6.45 68.97
C SER A 56 60.60 -4.92 68.86
N GLY A 57 59.48 -4.25 69.21
CA GLY A 57 59.44 -2.79 69.37
C GLY A 57 58.03 -2.17 69.43
N PHE A 58 57.62 -1.75 70.63
CA PHE A 58 56.47 -0.88 70.97
C PHE A 58 55.02 -1.32 70.67
N PHE A 59 54.14 -1.00 71.63
CA PHE A 59 52.68 -1.22 71.68
C PHE A 59 51.91 -0.16 70.87
N GLY A 60 50.62 -0.28 70.51
CA GLY A 60 49.59 -1.32 70.72
C GLY A 60 48.30 -0.90 69.99
N LYS A 61 47.48 -1.77 69.36
CA LYS A 61 46.58 -2.84 69.85
C LYS A 61 45.11 -2.43 70.12
N THR A 62 44.29 -2.50 69.07
CA THR A 62 43.06 -3.33 68.92
C THR A 62 42.12 -3.60 70.12
N LEU A 63 40.89 -3.06 70.00
CA LEU A 63 39.54 -3.68 70.18
C LEU A 63 39.15 -4.53 71.43
N ILE A 64 37.88 -4.32 71.86
CA ILE A 64 36.96 -5.21 72.64
C ILE A 64 37.18 -5.34 74.17
N LEU A 65 36.24 -4.84 74.99
CA LEU A 65 35.21 -5.67 75.67
C LEU A 65 34.08 -4.83 76.31
N CYS A 66 32.98 -5.49 76.67
CA CYS A 66 31.71 -4.91 77.12
C CYS A 66 31.70 -4.35 78.56
N LEU A 67 30.67 -3.54 78.85
CA LEU A 67 29.93 -3.45 80.12
C LEU A 67 30.74 -3.50 81.43
N LEU A 68 30.95 -2.33 82.04
CA LEU A 68 30.80 -2.19 83.49
C LEU A 68 30.37 -0.76 83.87
N SER A 69 29.36 -0.70 84.74
CA SER A 69 28.73 0.52 85.23
C SER A 69 29.59 1.27 86.25
N ALA A 70 29.44 2.60 86.27
CA ALA A 70 29.40 3.50 87.44
C ALA A 70 30.41 3.33 88.61
N ILE A 71 30.83 4.48 89.15
CA ILE A 71 31.56 4.67 90.41
C ILE A 71 33.07 4.33 90.34
N MET A 72 33.88 5.36 90.05
CA MET A 72 34.88 5.90 91.00
C MET A 72 35.43 7.22 90.43
N GLY A 73 35.44 8.28 91.25
CA GLY A 73 35.90 9.61 90.84
C GLY A 73 37.37 9.88 91.17
N PHE A 74 37.74 11.16 91.01
CA PHE A 74 39.07 11.79 91.19
C PHE A 74 39.98 11.79 89.93
N PRO A 75 40.80 12.85 89.75
CA PRO A 75 40.93 13.53 88.46
C PRO A 75 42.38 13.44 87.92
N ILE A 76 42.91 14.54 87.35
CA ILE A 76 44.33 14.80 86.97
C ILE A 76 44.68 14.37 85.52
N PRO A 77 45.52 15.11 84.75
CA PRO A 77 45.99 16.49 84.88
C PRO A 77 45.62 17.39 83.68
N VAL A 78 45.42 18.68 83.94
CA VAL A 78 45.73 19.73 82.96
C VAL A 78 47.25 19.85 82.85
N HIS A 79 47.77 19.99 81.63
CA HIS A 79 49.03 20.71 81.42
C HIS A 79 48.74 21.95 80.59
N SER A 80 49.08 23.10 81.18
CA SER A 80 48.75 24.44 80.71
C SER A 80 49.89 25.03 79.90
N GLN A 81 49.53 25.93 78.97
CA GLN A 81 50.23 27.15 78.51
C GLN A 81 49.51 27.59 77.22
N TYR A 82 48.83 28.73 77.07
CA TYR A 82 48.27 29.79 77.94
C TYR A 82 47.05 30.32 77.13
N GLY A 83 45.89 30.68 77.67
CA GLY A 83 45.30 30.51 79.00
C GLY A 83 43.80 30.82 78.90
N LEU A 84 42.96 30.06 79.61
CA LEU A 84 41.51 30.27 79.65
C LEU A 84 41.15 31.48 80.53
N ILE A 85 40.16 32.26 80.11
CA ILE A 85 39.24 32.92 81.05
C ILE A 85 37.82 32.52 80.66
N GLY A 86 37.39 31.42 81.27
CA GLY A 86 36.01 30.94 81.31
C GLY A 86 35.90 30.09 82.56
N ASP A 87 35.24 30.64 83.59
CA ASP A 87 34.15 29.98 84.34
C ASP A 87 33.97 30.55 85.75
N GLY A 88 32.72 30.96 86.02
CA GLY A 88 32.10 30.98 87.36
C GLY A 88 32.75 31.84 88.45
N PHE A 89 32.33 33.10 88.58
CA PHE A 89 31.79 33.67 89.83
C PHE A 89 31.39 35.15 89.66
N GLY A 90 30.09 35.44 89.85
CA GLY A 90 29.65 36.73 90.37
C GLY A 90 29.57 37.93 89.41
N ASN A 91 28.86 38.93 89.91
CA ASN A 91 28.63 40.26 89.33
C ASN A 91 29.92 41.01 88.92
N ASN A 92 29.72 41.89 87.92
CA ASN A 92 30.52 43.07 87.56
C ASN A 92 31.86 42.82 86.83
N GLY A 93 32.00 43.32 85.60
CA GLY A 93 33.36 43.55 85.10
C GLY A 93 33.65 44.12 83.71
N TYR A 94 32.75 44.09 82.71
CA TYR A 94 33.00 44.78 81.42
C TYR A 94 31.76 45.49 80.86
N THR A 95 31.26 46.45 81.63
CA THR A 95 30.16 47.34 81.24
C THR A 95 30.66 48.53 80.42
N THR A 96 30.94 48.33 79.13
CA THR A 96 30.81 49.35 78.07
C THR A 96 30.70 48.66 76.71
N ARG A 97 29.47 48.42 76.23
CA ARG A 97 29.23 48.13 74.80
C ARG A 97 29.63 49.38 74.02
N THR A 98 30.75 49.34 73.30
CA THR A 98 31.30 50.57 72.70
C THR A 98 30.79 50.71 71.27
N LEU A 99 30.29 51.90 70.95
CA LEU A 99 29.85 52.24 69.60
C LEU A 99 31.08 52.53 68.74
N ARG A 100 31.32 51.70 67.72
CA ARG A 100 32.40 51.84 66.74
C ARG A 100 31.81 52.32 65.44
N ILE A 101 32.29 53.44 64.93
CA ILE A 101 31.65 54.08 63.78
C ILE A 101 32.69 54.31 62.70
N THR A 102 32.34 54.03 61.44
CA THR A 102 33.22 54.30 60.32
C THR A 102 33.46 55.80 60.13
N VAL A 103 34.69 56.14 59.71
CA VAL A 103 35.12 57.49 59.32
C VAL A 103 35.86 57.51 57.97
N ASN A 104 36.24 56.34 57.45
CA ASN A 104 36.76 56.13 56.11
C ASN A 104 36.20 54.80 55.56
N SER A 105 36.26 54.63 54.24
CA SER A 105 36.11 53.31 53.61
C SER A 105 37.42 52.53 53.75
N GLY A 106 37.35 51.21 53.93
CA GLY A 106 38.53 50.36 54.10
C GLY A 106 38.23 48.99 54.68
N ASN A 107 39.28 48.29 55.09
CA ASN A 107 39.20 46.97 55.71
C ASN A 107 38.66 47.04 57.14
N TRP A 108 37.93 46.01 57.57
CA TRP A 108 37.40 45.91 58.93
C TRP A 108 38.52 45.96 59.98
N TRP A 109 39.64 45.28 59.72
CA TRP A 109 40.79 45.24 60.63
C TRP A 109 41.78 46.39 60.47
N ASP A 110 41.49 47.39 59.62
CA ASP A 110 42.25 48.64 59.57
C ASP A 110 41.72 49.65 60.61
N ALA A 111 42.59 50.08 61.52
CA ALA A 111 42.29 51.13 62.49
C ALA A 111 41.87 52.46 61.82
N ALA A 112 42.33 52.76 60.61
CA ALA A 112 41.97 53.98 59.87
C ALA A 112 40.51 54.01 59.42
N THR A 113 39.85 52.84 59.30
CA THR A 113 38.42 52.71 58.99
C THR A 113 37.53 53.30 60.09
N TRP A 114 37.97 53.20 61.35
CA TRP A 114 37.12 53.41 62.53
C TRP A 114 37.46 54.67 63.33
N GLN A 115 36.42 55.32 63.86
CA GLN A 115 36.52 56.55 64.63
C GLN A 115 37.48 56.39 65.83
N GLY A 116 38.56 57.18 65.84
CA GLY A 116 39.55 57.17 66.91
C GLY A 116 40.53 56.00 66.88
N GLY A 117 40.69 55.31 65.74
CA GLY A 117 41.68 54.24 65.58
C GLY A 117 41.35 52.94 66.30
N SER A 118 40.08 52.75 66.68
CA SER A 118 39.62 51.61 67.48
C SER A 118 38.71 50.67 66.67
N ILE A 119 39.26 49.54 66.26
CA ILE A 119 38.58 48.46 65.52
C ILE A 119 37.46 47.82 66.38
N PRO A 120 36.33 47.34 65.81
CA PRO A 120 35.32 46.60 66.55
C PRO A 120 35.82 45.26 67.06
N LEU A 121 35.53 44.99 68.33
CA LEU A 121 35.89 43.78 69.06
C LEU A 121 34.62 43.08 69.59
N PRO A 122 34.74 41.83 70.09
CA PRO A 122 33.61 41.13 70.73
C PRO A 122 32.89 41.99 71.77
N GLY A 123 31.55 41.98 71.73
CA GLY A 123 30.69 42.86 72.54
C GLY A 123 30.47 44.31 72.07
N ASP A 124 31.19 44.81 71.06
CA ASP A 124 30.98 46.17 70.52
C ASP A 124 29.80 46.25 69.51
N HIS A 125 29.34 47.46 69.22
CA HIS A 125 28.37 47.74 68.15
C HIS A 125 29.09 48.45 66.99
N ALA A 126 29.18 47.82 65.82
CA ALA A 126 29.75 48.41 64.61
C ALA A 126 28.68 49.16 63.81
N VAL A 127 28.93 50.42 63.46
CA VAL A 127 28.05 51.24 62.62
C VAL A 127 28.81 51.72 61.39
N ILE A 128 28.35 51.28 60.23
CA ILE A 128 28.85 51.73 58.93
C ILE A 128 27.95 52.89 58.51
N ARG A 129 28.51 54.09 58.46
CA ARG A 129 27.81 55.31 58.01
C ARG A 129 27.70 55.41 56.50
N ASN A 130 26.81 56.29 56.06
CA ASN A 130 26.67 56.76 54.68
C ASN A 130 28.04 57.08 54.04
N GLU A 131 28.18 56.81 52.74
CA GLU A 131 29.37 57.00 51.89
C GLU A 131 30.58 56.11 52.22
N HIS A 132 30.50 55.25 53.25
CA HIS A 132 31.59 54.33 53.62
C HIS A 132 31.32 52.89 53.19
N VAL A 133 32.34 52.29 52.57
CA VAL A 133 32.40 50.86 52.22
C VAL A 133 33.38 50.18 53.15
N VAL A 134 32.91 49.20 53.92
CA VAL A 134 33.76 48.34 54.77
C VAL A 134 33.85 46.96 54.17
N MET A 135 35.08 46.44 54.06
CA MET A 135 35.37 45.08 53.61
C MET A 135 35.75 44.23 54.82
N LEU A 136 35.04 43.13 55.08
CA LEU A 136 35.49 42.14 56.06
C LEU A 136 36.64 41.33 55.44
N ASP A 137 37.82 41.45 56.05
CA ASP A 137 39.08 40.91 55.52
C ASP A 137 39.73 39.82 56.41
N ASP A 138 39.23 39.64 57.63
CA ASP A 138 39.53 38.50 58.53
C ASP A 138 38.30 38.28 59.43
N PHE A 139 38.20 37.13 60.11
CA PHE A 139 37.14 36.77 61.06
C PHE A 139 36.80 37.92 62.01
N ALA A 140 35.51 38.28 62.15
CA ALA A 140 35.06 39.28 63.12
C ALA A 140 33.90 38.80 63.98
N ARG A 141 33.80 39.34 65.19
CA ARG A 141 32.77 39.03 66.20
C ARG A 141 32.39 40.32 66.93
N VAL A 142 31.09 40.62 66.97
CA VAL A 142 30.52 41.86 67.52
C VAL A 142 29.12 41.61 68.08
N ASN A 143 28.64 42.48 68.97
CA ASN A 143 27.25 42.42 69.43
C ASN A 143 26.29 42.77 68.29
N SER A 144 26.42 43.95 67.68
CA SER A 144 25.56 44.37 66.57
C SER A 144 26.36 44.94 65.41
N VAL A 145 25.80 44.85 64.21
CA VAL A 145 26.23 45.60 63.02
C VAL A 145 25.05 46.42 62.52
N THR A 146 25.27 47.71 62.26
CA THR A 146 24.28 48.57 61.59
C THR A 146 24.90 49.17 60.34
N ILE A 147 24.43 48.74 59.18
CA ILE A 147 24.69 49.39 57.89
C ILE A 147 23.68 50.52 57.76
N SER A 148 24.14 51.76 57.81
CA SER A 148 23.29 52.95 57.64
C SER A 148 22.93 53.14 56.16
N ASP A 149 21.90 53.94 55.88
CA ASP A 149 21.57 54.38 54.53
C ASP A 149 22.81 54.97 53.81
N GLY A 150 23.01 54.55 52.57
CA GLY A 150 24.19 54.82 51.74
C GLY A 150 25.54 54.26 52.21
N GLY A 151 25.58 53.44 53.27
CA GLY A 151 26.77 52.69 53.67
C GLY A 151 26.79 51.26 53.09
N THR A 152 27.97 50.65 52.99
CA THR A 152 28.13 49.29 52.45
C THR A 152 28.98 48.40 53.36
N LEU A 153 28.53 47.16 53.61
CA LEU A 153 29.36 46.07 54.13
C LEU A 153 29.52 44.99 53.06
N ALA A 154 30.77 44.70 52.69
CA ALA A 154 31.13 43.55 51.87
C ALA A 154 31.80 42.48 52.73
N VAL A 155 31.38 41.21 52.59
CA VAL A 155 31.95 40.06 53.31
C VAL A 155 32.50 39.09 52.28
N TYR A 156 33.82 39.03 52.14
CA TYR A 156 34.46 38.19 51.12
C TYR A 156 34.55 36.71 51.52
N ASP A 157 34.91 35.90 50.52
CA ASP A 157 35.08 34.44 50.61
C ASP A 157 35.94 34.02 51.83
N ASP A 158 35.58 32.88 52.43
CA ASP A 158 36.13 32.29 53.66
C ASP A 158 36.00 33.14 54.95
N GLN A 159 35.48 34.38 54.90
CA GLN A 159 35.33 35.23 56.09
C GLN A 159 34.05 34.93 56.86
N THR A 160 34.12 35.03 58.20
CA THR A 160 32.95 34.87 59.08
C THR A 160 32.73 36.10 59.94
N LEU A 161 31.50 36.63 59.92
CA LEU A 161 31.00 37.65 60.83
C LEU A 161 30.08 37.01 61.88
N VAL A 162 30.44 37.09 63.16
CA VAL A 162 29.61 36.60 64.26
C VAL A 162 28.85 37.73 64.95
N ILE A 163 27.53 37.57 65.05
CA ILE A 163 26.61 38.42 65.82
C ILE A 163 26.26 37.69 67.12
N GLU A 164 26.52 38.30 68.28
CA GLU A 164 26.42 37.63 69.60
C GLU A 164 25.67 38.45 70.65
N ASN A 165 25.44 37.90 71.85
CA ASN A 165 24.89 38.63 73.01
C ASN A 165 23.52 39.32 72.73
N GLN A 166 22.60 38.64 72.02
CA GLN A 166 21.29 39.15 71.60
C GLN A 166 21.33 40.45 70.77
N GLY A 167 22.43 40.71 70.06
CA GLY A 167 22.52 41.87 69.19
C GLY A 167 21.87 41.67 67.81
N THR A 168 22.07 42.63 66.93
CA THR A 168 21.29 42.74 65.68
C THR A 168 22.20 43.01 64.49
N PHE A 169 21.97 42.29 63.40
CA PHE A 169 22.43 42.65 62.07
C PHE A 169 21.34 43.53 61.43
N THR A 170 21.61 44.83 61.33
CA THR A 170 20.66 45.82 60.79
C THR A 170 21.13 46.32 59.44
N ASN A 171 20.38 46.06 58.36
CA ASN A 171 20.67 46.63 57.04
C ASN A 171 19.68 47.73 56.64
N ASN A 172 20.16 48.97 56.60
CA ASN A 172 19.46 50.10 55.99
C ASN A 172 20.23 50.67 54.78
N GLY A 173 21.33 50.03 54.37
CA GLY A 173 22.19 50.42 53.24
C GLY A 173 22.37 49.28 52.26
N THR A 174 23.63 48.93 51.93
CA THR A 174 23.96 47.80 51.06
C THR A 174 24.75 46.73 51.81
N PHE A 175 24.27 45.48 51.74
CA PHE A 175 25.02 44.30 52.17
C PHE A 175 25.40 43.48 50.94
N ASP A 176 26.69 43.22 50.77
CA ASP A 176 27.24 42.30 49.77
C ASP A 176 27.84 41.11 50.50
N ALA A 177 27.15 39.98 50.46
CA ALA A 177 27.55 38.77 51.16
C ALA A 177 28.63 37.96 50.43
N ALA A 178 28.94 38.25 49.17
CA ALA A 178 29.74 37.40 48.26
C ALA A 178 29.52 35.89 48.52
N SER A 179 30.54 35.17 49.01
CA SER A 179 30.38 33.83 49.61
C SER A 179 30.70 33.76 51.11
N GLY A 180 30.80 34.92 51.76
CA GLY A 180 31.08 35.06 53.19
C GLY A 180 29.96 34.54 54.10
N ARG A 181 30.37 34.18 55.33
CA ARG A 181 29.53 33.52 56.33
C ARG A 181 29.07 34.49 57.42
N VAL A 182 27.79 34.42 57.81
CA VAL A 182 27.25 35.15 58.97
C VAL A 182 26.77 34.16 60.03
N GLU A 183 27.32 34.24 61.24
CA GLU A 183 26.97 33.35 62.36
C GLU A 183 26.14 34.11 63.41
N PHE A 184 24.95 33.62 63.70
CA PHE A 184 24.06 34.17 64.74
C PHE A 184 24.18 33.32 66.02
N ALA A 185 24.73 33.93 67.06
CA ALA A 185 24.87 33.38 68.40
C ALA A 185 23.91 34.07 69.38
N GLU A 186 23.42 33.31 70.36
CA GLU A 186 22.69 33.81 71.54
C GLU A 186 21.51 34.77 71.25
N GLY A 187 20.45 34.33 70.56
CA GLY A 187 19.21 35.12 70.41
C GLY A 187 19.35 36.41 69.60
N ALA A 188 20.34 36.46 68.70
CA ALA A 188 20.53 37.57 67.78
C ALA A 188 19.42 37.67 66.71
N ALA A 189 19.35 38.81 66.02
CA ALA A 189 18.32 39.07 64.99
C ALA A 189 18.90 39.69 63.71
N ALA A 190 18.23 39.46 62.58
CA ALA A 190 18.42 40.18 61.31
C ALA A 190 17.18 41.05 61.01
N ALA A 191 17.39 42.35 60.81
CA ALA A 191 16.33 43.35 60.65
C ALA A 191 16.79 44.52 59.77
N GLY A 192 15.89 45.43 59.40
CA GLY A 192 16.28 46.65 58.69
C GLY A 192 15.18 47.26 57.83
N SER A 193 15.57 48.16 56.92
CA SER A 193 14.66 48.69 55.88
C SER A 193 14.94 48.12 54.49
N ASN A 194 16.10 47.49 54.29
CA ASN A 194 16.59 47.06 52.99
C ASN A 194 16.79 45.54 52.96
N GLU A 195 16.76 44.96 51.76
CA GLU A 195 16.98 43.54 51.52
C GLU A 195 18.32 43.05 52.10
N ILE A 196 18.32 41.84 52.65
CA ILE A 196 19.48 41.16 53.23
C ILE A 196 19.57 39.77 52.58
N ILE A 197 20.37 39.67 51.52
CA ILE A 197 20.69 38.39 50.89
C ILE A 197 21.91 37.82 51.58
N PHE A 198 21.72 36.75 52.36
CA PHE A 198 22.83 35.98 52.93
C PHE A 198 23.27 34.86 51.97
N HIS A 199 24.56 34.49 52.02
CA HIS A 199 25.08 33.32 51.29
C HIS A 199 25.23 32.10 52.20
N ASP A 200 26.17 32.13 53.16
CA ASP A 200 26.27 31.10 54.21
C ASP A 200 25.84 31.69 55.57
N VAL A 201 24.88 31.06 56.23
CA VAL A 201 24.37 31.48 57.54
C VAL A 201 24.45 30.33 58.53
N ALA A 202 25.01 30.59 59.71
CA ALA A 202 25.10 29.59 60.77
C ALA A 202 24.30 29.98 62.02
N ILE A 203 23.40 29.10 62.44
CA ILE A 203 22.56 29.25 63.62
C ILE A 203 23.13 28.40 64.76
N VAL A 204 23.83 29.07 65.67
CA VAL A 204 24.39 28.49 66.90
C VAL A 204 23.55 28.87 68.12
N GLY A 205 22.92 30.05 68.08
CA GLY A 205 22.03 30.57 69.14
C GLY A 205 20.59 30.08 69.08
N ILE A 206 19.91 30.12 70.24
CA ILE A 206 18.47 29.87 70.33
C ILE A 206 17.66 31.09 69.85
N ASP A 207 16.54 30.82 69.19
CA ASP A 207 15.47 31.75 68.78
C ASP A 207 15.94 33.00 68.02
N VAL A 208 16.83 32.76 67.04
CA VAL A 208 17.26 33.77 66.06
C VAL A 208 16.05 34.26 65.27
N GLN A 209 15.91 35.58 65.16
CA GLN A 209 14.79 36.22 64.47
C GLN A 209 15.26 36.73 63.09
N PHE A 210 14.64 36.29 62.01
CA PHE A 210 14.75 36.95 60.70
C PHE A 210 13.50 37.78 60.44
N GLU A 211 13.68 39.02 59.99
CA GLU A 211 12.60 39.79 59.41
C GLU A 211 12.28 39.22 58.01
N THR A 212 11.31 38.30 57.96
CA THR A 212 10.99 37.45 56.78
C THR A 212 10.74 38.24 55.50
N ALA A 213 10.22 39.47 55.59
CA ALA A 213 9.95 40.31 54.43
C ALA A 213 11.21 40.85 53.72
N ILE A 214 12.38 40.79 54.36
CA ILE A 214 13.65 41.34 53.84
C ILE A 214 14.84 40.38 53.93
N SER A 215 14.72 39.24 54.62
CA SER A 215 15.83 38.31 54.88
C SER A 215 15.77 37.12 53.93
N PHE A 216 16.76 36.97 53.05
CA PHE A 216 16.81 35.95 52.00
C PHE A 216 18.06 35.05 52.14
N ILE A 217 17.91 33.76 51.86
CA ILE A 217 19.02 32.79 51.80
C ILE A 217 19.29 32.43 50.33
N SER A 218 20.49 32.75 49.83
CA SER A 218 20.95 32.40 48.48
C SER A 218 21.80 31.13 48.43
N GLY A 219 22.51 30.80 49.51
CA GLY A 219 23.36 29.63 49.64
C GLY A 219 22.79 28.64 50.66
N THR A 220 23.37 28.56 51.86
CA THR A 220 22.98 27.59 52.89
C THR A 220 22.64 28.24 54.23
N LEU A 221 21.58 27.78 54.89
CA LEU A 221 21.28 28.05 56.29
C LEU A 221 21.63 26.80 57.12
N HIS A 222 22.77 26.83 57.82
CA HIS A 222 23.27 25.79 58.71
C HIS A 222 22.70 25.93 60.14
N LEU A 223 21.75 25.08 60.53
CA LEU A 223 21.35 24.91 61.93
C LEU A 223 22.33 23.96 62.63
N ILE A 224 23.17 24.50 63.53
CA ILE A 224 24.23 23.75 64.21
C ILE A 224 23.76 23.23 65.56
N SER A 225 23.31 24.14 66.43
CA SER A 225 22.87 23.84 67.81
C SER A 225 21.73 24.74 68.29
N GLY A 226 21.24 25.61 67.41
CA GLY A 226 20.28 26.67 67.75
C GLY A 226 18.87 26.43 67.21
N SER A 227 18.05 27.48 67.28
CA SER A 227 16.70 27.52 66.70
C SER A 227 16.45 28.86 66.02
N VAL A 228 15.61 28.84 65.00
CA VAL A 228 15.05 30.05 64.38
C VAL A 228 13.64 30.25 64.93
N ALA A 229 13.23 31.49 65.18
CA ALA A 229 11.89 31.81 65.67
C ALA A 229 10.99 32.43 64.58
N SER A 230 11.59 33.08 63.59
CA SER A 230 10.93 33.53 62.35
C SER A 230 11.84 33.22 61.16
N ALA A 231 11.34 32.44 60.21
CA ALA A 231 12.13 31.96 59.07
C ALA A 231 12.50 33.10 58.10
N PRO A 232 13.65 32.99 57.39
CA PRO A 232 13.93 33.79 56.20
C PRO A 232 13.15 33.26 54.98
N VAL A 233 13.29 33.92 53.82
CA VAL A 233 12.84 33.40 52.52
C VAL A 233 13.99 32.66 51.84
N TYR A 234 13.71 31.50 51.26
CA TYR A 234 14.69 30.68 50.55
C TYR A 234 14.65 30.99 49.05
N LEU A 235 15.80 31.30 48.45
CA LEU A 235 15.92 31.51 47.00
C LEU A 235 16.15 30.18 46.27
N GLU A 236 15.95 30.17 44.96
CA GLU A 236 16.19 29.01 44.10
C GLU A 236 17.63 28.47 44.25
N GLY A 237 17.74 27.15 44.47
CA GLY A 237 19.01 26.45 44.70
C GLY A 237 19.54 26.49 46.14
N SER A 238 18.94 27.26 47.04
CA SER A 238 19.38 27.36 48.43
C SER A 238 19.10 26.10 49.26
N VAL A 239 19.85 25.90 50.34
CA VAL A 239 19.80 24.68 51.18
C VAL A 239 19.55 25.05 52.65
N LEU A 240 18.51 24.48 53.26
CA LEU A 240 18.36 24.40 54.72
C LEU A 240 19.09 23.14 55.22
N ARG A 241 20.14 23.31 56.03
CA ARG A 241 20.99 22.22 56.49
C ARG A 241 20.97 22.06 58.00
N TYR A 242 20.66 20.86 58.47
CA TYR A 242 20.81 20.47 59.88
C TYR A 242 22.17 19.80 60.09
N ALA A 243 22.95 20.29 61.05
CA ALA A 243 24.30 19.79 61.32
C ALA A 243 24.32 18.45 62.06
N THR A 244 25.46 17.76 61.94
CA THR A 244 25.75 16.42 62.47
C THR A 244 25.50 16.28 63.97
N GLY A 245 24.76 15.24 64.38
CA GLY A 245 24.60 14.84 65.79
C GLY A 245 23.62 15.67 66.63
N GLY A 246 22.89 16.60 66.01
CA GLY A 246 21.89 17.44 66.70
C GLY A 246 20.51 16.77 66.88
N SER A 247 19.65 17.38 67.69
CA SER A 247 18.23 17.01 67.83
C SER A 247 17.35 18.25 67.70
N PHE A 248 16.59 18.36 66.62
CA PHE A 248 15.81 19.55 66.25
C PHE A 248 14.30 19.25 66.28
N THR A 249 13.51 20.13 66.90
CA THR A 249 12.09 19.86 67.23
C THR A 249 11.12 21.01 66.96
N ARG A 250 11.61 22.18 66.49
CA ARG A 250 10.79 23.40 66.35
C ARG A 250 10.31 23.66 64.93
N VAL A 251 11.14 23.44 63.90
CA VAL A 251 10.75 23.51 62.48
C VAL A 251 10.31 24.91 62.03
N THR A 252 10.42 25.91 62.90
CA THR A 252 10.09 27.33 62.69
C THR A 252 11.05 28.05 61.73
N GLU A 253 12.11 27.36 61.30
CA GLU A 253 12.97 27.69 60.17
C GLU A 253 12.37 27.34 58.80
N TRP A 254 11.25 26.60 58.72
CA TRP A 254 10.61 26.24 57.44
C TRP A 254 9.69 27.37 56.95
N ASN A 255 9.93 27.80 55.72
CA ASN A 255 9.13 28.73 54.93
C ASN A 255 9.35 28.34 53.46
N ASP A 256 8.86 27.15 53.12
CA ASP A 256 9.10 26.41 51.87
C ASP A 256 10.59 26.39 51.44
N PRO A 257 11.49 25.78 52.25
CA PRO A 257 12.92 25.69 51.90
C PRO A 257 13.14 25.01 50.56
N TRP A 258 14.09 25.53 49.78
CA TRP A 258 14.31 25.01 48.42
C TRP A 258 14.93 23.61 48.42
N HIS A 259 16.04 23.42 49.12
CA HIS A 259 16.58 22.10 49.44
C HIS A 259 16.64 21.92 50.94
N VAL A 260 16.49 20.69 51.42
CA VAL A 260 16.68 20.34 52.82
C VAL A 260 17.68 19.19 52.94
N GLN A 261 18.72 19.38 53.75
CA GLN A 261 19.73 18.37 54.03
C GLN A 261 19.82 18.10 55.54
N VAL A 262 19.62 16.84 55.93
CA VAL A 262 19.85 16.36 57.30
C VAL A 262 21.15 15.57 57.33
N SER A 263 22.15 16.11 58.05
CA SER A 263 23.49 15.53 58.12
C SER A 263 23.55 14.26 59.01
N GLU A 264 24.68 13.55 58.97
CA GLU A 264 24.96 12.33 59.75
C GLU A 264 24.57 12.42 61.24
N GLY A 265 23.95 11.38 61.78
CA GLY A 265 23.66 11.27 63.22
C GLY A 265 22.61 12.25 63.77
N THR A 266 21.94 13.02 62.91
CA THR A 266 21.00 14.08 63.31
C THR A 266 19.56 13.57 63.42
N SER A 267 18.85 13.97 64.48
CA SER A 267 17.42 13.68 64.65
C SER A 267 16.57 14.92 64.39
N LEU A 268 15.64 14.84 63.43
CA LEU A 268 14.73 15.94 63.06
C LEU A 268 13.27 15.52 63.28
N TYR A 269 12.60 16.21 64.19
CA TYR A 269 11.18 16.01 64.48
C TYR A 269 10.38 17.11 63.81
N LEU A 270 9.69 16.77 62.72
CA LEU A 270 8.99 17.71 61.84
C LEU A 270 7.69 18.30 62.42
N ASN A 271 7.25 17.85 63.60
CA ASN A 271 6.31 18.61 64.44
C ASN A 271 6.31 18.12 65.89
N LEU A 272 6.50 19.03 66.86
CA LEU A 272 6.29 18.78 68.30
C LEU A 272 5.45 19.92 68.93
N ALA A 273 4.22 20.04 68.45
CA ALA A 273 3.10 20.78 69.01
C ALA A 273 3.33 22.28 69.34
N GLY A 274 2.81 23.17 68.49
CA GLY A 274 2.61 24.57 68.90
C GLY A 274 2.13 25.57 67.86
N HIS A 275 2.47 25.41 66.58
CA HIS A 275 2.21 26.45 65.56
C HIS A 275 2.03 25.91 64.13
N TYR A 276 1.21 26.67 63.39
CA TYR A 276 0.89 26.64 61.95
C TYR A 276 -0.12 25.61 61.39
N PRO A 277 -0.96 26.01 60.39
CA PRO A 277 -2.03 25.19 59.81
C PRO A 277 -1.77 24.70 58.37
N ASP A 278 -0.56 24.87 57.83
CA ASP A 278 -0.23 24.63 56.41
C ASP A 278 0.69 23.39 56.22
N ASP A 279 0.84 22.93 54.97
CA ASP A 279 1.66 21.76 54.60
C ASP A 279 3.17 22.03 54.68
N LEU A 280 3.96 21.00 55.03
CA LEU A 280 5.42 21.09 55.03
C LEU A 280 5.97 20.85 53.62
N THR A 281 6.33 21.92 52.91
CA THR A 281 6.83 21.83 51.52
C THR A 281 8.34 22.02 51.41
N VAL A 282 8.98 21.25 50.55
CA VAL A 282 10.36 21.42 50.06
C VAL A 282 10.29 21.61 48.55
N LEU A 283 10.76 22.74 48.04
CA LEU A 283 10.55 23.13 46.62
C LEU A 283 11.45 22.36 45.63
N GLY A 284 12.49 21.69 46.13
CA GLY A 284 13.40 20.84 45.40
C GLY A 284 13.73 19.59 46.24
N ASN A 285 15.02 19.26 46.36
CA ASN A 285 15.46 17.97 46.89
C ASN A 285 15.48 17.90 48.44
N PHE A 286 15.08 16.74 48.96
CA PHE A 286 15.14 16.38 50.38
C PHE A 286 16.15 15.24 50.59
N THR A 287 17.22 15.50 51.35
CA THR A 287 18.34 14.57 51.54
C THR A 287 18.58 14.23 53.00
N ILE A 288 18.73 12.94 53.28
CA ILE A 288 19.21 12.38 54.56
C ILE A 288 20.56 11.73 54.31
N ASP A 289 21.62 12.27 54.90
CA ASP A 289 22.98 11.74 54.78
C ASP A 289 23.15 10.41 55.54
N SER A 290 24.13 9.60 55.14
CA SER A 290 24.41 8.32 55.79
C SER A 290 25.48 8.44 56.88
N ALA A 291 25.09 8.24 58.14
CA ALA A 291 25.79 7.38 59.12
C ALA A 291 25.12 7.45 60.51
N SER A 292 25.69 6.71 61.48
CA SER A 292 25.00 6.19 62.65
C SER A 292 24.46 7.26 63.62
N GLY A 293 23.16 7.21 63.90
CA GLY A 293 22.57 7.76 65.13
C GLY A 293 21.44 8.78 64.97
N GLY A 294 20.94 9.02 63.75
CA GLY A 294 19.88 9.99 63.46
C GLY A 294 18.59 9.37 62.91
N PHE A 295 17.49 10.12 62.91
CA PHE A 295 16.27 9.78 62.15
C PHE A 295 15.39 11.01 61.94
N ILE A 296 14.55 10.98 60.91
CA ILE A 296 13.53 12.00 60.69
C ILE A 296 12.17 11.45 61.13
N SER A 297 11.39 12.26 61.85
CA SER A 297 10.07 11.90 62.38
C SER A 297 9.03 12.97 62.05
N HIS A 298 8.09 12.69 61.16
CA HIS A 298 6.89 13.52 60.98
C HIS A 298 5.73 12.98 61.80
N GLN A 299 5.17 13.81 62.68
CA GLN A 299 4.24 13.37 63.74
C GLN A 299 2.81 13.90 63.59
N HIS A 300 2.56 14.87 62.72
CA HIS A 300 1.27 15.55 62.67
C HIS A 300 0.23 14.79 61.82
N PRO A 301 -0.99 14.51 62.31
CA PRO A 301 -1.97 13.66 61.60
C PRO A 301 -2.63 14.30 60.39
N ASP A 302 -2.67 15.64 60.33
CA ASP A 302 -3.43 16.41 59.32
C ASP A 302 -2.57 17.40 58.48
N ILE A 303 -1.23 17.25 58.47
CA ILE A 303 -0.31 18.12 57.69
C ILE A 303 0.45 17.24 56.69
N ASP A 304 0.31 17.50 55.39
CA ASP A 304 1.06 16.76 54.37
C ASP A 304 2.54 17.11 54.44
N PHE A 305 3.37 16.15 54.05
CA PHE A 305 4.77 16.41 53.73
C PHE A 305 4.91 16.39 52.21
N ARG A 306 5.46 17.45 51.61
CA ARG A 306 5.58 17.61 50.16
C ARG A 306 7.03 17.87 49.78
N VAL A 307 7.59 17.05 48.89
CA VAL A 307 8.92 17.28 48.30
C VAL A 307 8.74 17.33 46.79
N LEU A 308 8.94 18.50 46.19
CA LEU A 308 8.71 18.71 44.75
C LEU A 308 9.88 18.19 43.89
N GLY A 309 11.07 18.03 44.47
CA GLY A 309 12.23 17.40 43.83
C GLY A 309 12.49 15.97 44.35
N ASP A 310 13.76 15.57 44.34
CA ASP A 310 14.17 14.20 44.68
C ASP A 310 14.18 13.95 46.19
N VAL A 311 13.80 12.73 46.60
CA VAL A 311 13.90 12.22 47.96
C VAL A 311 15.04 11.22 48.06
N LEU A 312 16.12 11.60 48.74
CA LEU A 312 17.30 10.75 48.98
C LEU A 312 17.40 10.40 50.47
N ASN A 313 17.02 9.18 50.84
CA ASN A 313 17.13 8.68 52.22
C ASN A 313 18.25 7.65 52.35
N ASN A 314 19.37 8.03 52.99
CA ASN A 314 20.46 7.11 53.28
C ASN A 314 20.53 6.65 54.75
N HIS A 315 19.51 6.92 55.58
CA HIS A 315 19.49 6.46 56.97
C HIS A 315 18.10 5.96 57.45
N GLN A 316 17.25 6.82 58.03
CA GLN A 316 15.93 6.44 58.53
C GLN A 316 14.94 7.61 58.42
N LEU A 317 13.89 7.39 57.63
CA LEU A 317 12.74 8.29 57.51
C LEU A 317 11.52 7.57 58.09
N ARG A 318 10.95 8.11 59.16
CA ARG A 318 9.84 7.53 59.92
C ARG A 318 8.68 8.53 60.00
N PHE A 319 7.47 8.04 59.84
CA PHE A 319 6.26 8.76 60.27
C PHE A 319 5.80 8.26 61.65
N HIS A 320 4.98 9.02 62.36
CA HIS A 320 4.59 8.62 63.73
C HIS A 320 3.45 7.59 63.74
N PRO A 321 3.54 6.48 64.49
CA PRO A 321 2.43 5.57 64.71
C PRO A 321 1.32 6.24 65.52
N PHE A 322 0.14 6.40 64.92
CA PHE A 322 -0.99 7.10 65.55
C PHE A 322 -1.64 6.27 66.66
N PHE A 323 -1.10 6.36 67.87
CA PHE A 323 -1.75 5.92 69.10
C PHE A 323 -2.60 7.08 69.65
N ASP A 324 -3.89 7.16 69.29
CA ASP A 324 -5.02 7.64 70.13
C ASP A 324 -6.31 7.94 69.32
N GLN A 325 -7.23 6.96 69.30
CA GLN A 325 -8.71 7.01 69.10
C GLN A 325 -9.41 7.93 68.07
N LEU A 326 -8.74 8.74 67.24
CA LEU A 326 -9.38 9.76 66.38
C LEU A 326 -9.62 9.37 64.91
N GLY A 327 -9.23 8.17 64.47
CA GLY A 327 -9.44 7.67 63.11
C GLY A 327 -8.13 7.41 62.34
N PRO A 328 -8.19 7.10 61.04
CA PRO A 328 -6.99 7.00 60.19
C PRO A 328 -6.29 8.36 60.05
N PRO A 329 -4.97 8.38 59.76
CA PRO A 329 -4.26 9.62 59.44
C PRO A 329 -4.90 10.30 58.21
N ARG A 330 -4.86 11.63 58.17
CA ARG A 330 -5.42 12.45 57.09
C ARG A 330 -4.38 13.15 56.23
N SER A 331 -3.11 12.78 56.38
CA SER A 331 -2.01 13.41 55.67
C SER A 331 -1.00 12.42 55.13
N ASP A 332 -0.56 12.69 53.92
CA ASP A 332 0.23 11.81 53.06
C ASP A 332 1.60 12.44 52.73
N PHE A 333 2.42 11.72 51.98
CA PHE A 333 3.75 12.15 51.56
C PHE A 333 3.81 12.29 50.04
N TYR A 334 3.94 13.52 49.55
CA TYR A 334 4.00 13.84 48.12
C TYR A 334 5.46 13.92 47.64
N VAL A 335 5.73 13.33 46.47
CA VAL A 335 7.04 13.25 45.86
C VAL A 335 6.93 13.65 44.39
N GLY A 336 7.65 14.71 43.99
CA GLY A 336 7.69 15.22 42.61
C GLY A 336 8.89 14.77 41.76
N GLY A 337 10.00 14.35 42.39
CA GLY A 337 11.22 13.87 41.73
C GLY A 337 11.53 12.38 41.96
N ASP A 338 12.79 11.99 41.86
CA ASP A 338 13.25 10.61 42.06
C ASP A 338 13.16 10.17 43.54
N TRP A 339 12.95 8.87 43.75
CA TRP A 339 12.84 8.24 45.07
C TRP A 339 13.99 7.25 45.29
N ILE A 340 14.96 7.64 46.10
CA ILE A 340 16.21 6.91 46.31
C ILE A 340 16.34 6.52 47.79
N ILE A 341 16.03 5.27 48.12
CA ILE A 341 16.07 4.76 49.51
C ILE A 341 17.19 3.74 49.68
N ASN A 342 18.31 4.19 50.26
CA ASN A 342 19.39 3.34 50.77
C ASN A 342 19.22 3.02 52.26
N GLY A 343 18.36 3.77 52.97
CA GLY A 343 18.06 3.63 54.40
C GLY A 343 16.83 2.76 54.71
N GLN A 344 16.25 2.96 55.90
CA GLN A 344 14.92 2.46 56.28
C GLN A 344 13.85 3.54 56.02
N PHE A 345 12.70 3.12 55.54
CA PHE A 345 11.48 3.92 55.41
C PHE A 345 10.35 3.24 56.18
N GLU A 346 9.67 4.01 57.04
CA GLU A 346 8.58 3.51 57.89
C GLU A 346 7.35 4.44 57.77
N PRO A 347 6.34 4.09 56.93
CA PRO A 347 5.21 4.96 56.60
C PRO A 347 4.11 5.08 57.67
N PHE A 348 3.94 4.07 58.55
CA PHE A 348 2.96 4.05 59.64
C PHE A 348 1.55 4.52 59.25
N GLY A 349 0.97 3.86 58.25
CA GLY A 349 -0.40 4.07 57.77
C GLY A 349 -0.60 5.20 56.76
N ARG A 350 0.48 5.90 56.35
CA ARG A 350 0.41 6.96 55.33
C ARG A 350 0.60 6.45 53.90
N THR A 351 0.02 7.17 52.96
CA THR A 351 0.21 6.97 51.53
C THR A 351 1.41 7.79 51.04
N VAL A 352 2.20 7.23 50.12
CA VAL A 352 3.17 8.00 49.34
C VAL A 352 2.61 8.25 47.95
N ILE A 353 2.55 9.51 47.54
CA ILE A 353 1.91 9.97 46.30
C ILE A 353 2.99 10.52 45.37
N PHE A 354 3.20 9.84 44.26
CA PHE A 354 4.11 10.25 43.18
C PHE A 354 3.32 11.14 42.21
N ASN A 355 3.60 12.45 42.23
CA ASN A 355 2.85 13.48 41.50
C ASN A 355 3.74 14.35 40.59
N GLY A 356 4.88 13.81 40.15
CA GLY A 356 5.85 14.49 39.30
C GLY A 356 5.43 14.63 37.84
N SER A 357 5.68 15.81 37.26
CA SER A 357 5.42 16.08 35.83
C SER A 357 6.47 15.48 34.88
N GLN A 358 7.52 14.88 35.42
CA GLN A 358 8.56 14.13 34.71
C GLN A 358 8.56 12.67 35.20
N PRO A 359 9.09 11.71 34.43
CA PRO A 359 9.21 10.32 34.89
C PRO A 359 10.11 10.20 36.13
N GLN A 360 9.54 9.69 37.21
CA GLN A 360 10.17 9.53 38.52
C GLN A 360 10.73 8.11 38.67
N ASN A 361 11.98 7.98 39.11
CA ASN A 361 12.64 6.69 39.30
C ASN A 361 12.58 6.25 40.76
N ALA A 362 12.04 5.06 41.03
CA ALA A 362 12.02 4.45 42.36
C ALA A 362 13.11 3.38 42.51
N TYR A 363 14.07 3.66 43.38
CA TYR A 363 15.13 2.77 43.83
C TYR A 363 14.84 2.36 45.28
N ALA A 364 14.00 1.33 45.47
CA ALA A 364 13.57 0.85 46.78
C ALA A 364 14.30 -0.45 47.19
N GLY A 365 14.77 -0.51 48.44
CA GLY A 365 15.35 -1.73 49.03
C GLY A 365 14.32 -2.64 49.70
N TRP A 366 14.67 -3.93 49.87
CA TRP A 366 13.82 -5.00 50.45
C TRP A 366 13.31 -4.77 51.89
N SER A 367 13.71 -3.69 52.55
CA SER A 367 13.45 -3.41 53.98
C SER A 367 12.62 -2.15 54.21
N SER A 368 11.87 -1.69 53.21
CA SER A 368 11.20 -0.40 53.23
C SER A 368 9.85 -0.44 52.50
N PRO A 369 8.85 -1.12 53.10
CA PRO A 369 7.53 -1.29 52.49
C PRO A 369 6.65 -0.04 52.62
N PHE A 370 5.87 0.24 51.59
CA PHE A 370 4.82 1.26 51.57
C PHE A 370 3.50 0.69 52.13
N GLU A 371 2.81 1.43 52.99
CA GLU A 371 1.46 1.03 53.45
C GLU A 371 0.37 1.46 52.47
N GLY A 372 0.55 2.61 51.81
CA GLY A 372 -0.16 2.98 50.60
C GLY A 372 0.79 3.64 49.60
N LEU A 373 0.59 3.41 48.31
CA LEU A 373 1.31 4.09 47.23
C LEU A 373 0.34 4.51 46.13
N ILE A 374 0.46 5.75 45.66
CA ILE A 374 -0.32 6.28 44.54
C ILE A 374 0.62 6.83 43.48
N VAL A 375 0.39 6.46 42.23
CA VAL A 375 0.92 7.20 41.06
C VAL A 375 -0.19 8.10 40.58
N ASP A 376 0.02 9.42 40.69
CA ASP A 376 -1.03 10.43 40.49
C ASP A 376 -1.25 10.76 39.01
N GLN A 377 -2.40 11.36 38.69
CA GLN A 377 -2.83 11.67 37.32
C GLN A 377 -1.71 12.35 36.50
N GLY A 378 -1.40 11.77 35.33
CA GLY A 378 -0.36 12.27 34.41
C GLY A 378 1.08 11.99 34.83
N SER A 379 1.31 11.40 36.01
CA SER A 379 2.65 11.07 36.52
C SER A 379 3.14 9.73 35.97
N THR A 380 4.46 9.55 35.90
CA THR A 380 5.08 8.28 35.46
C THR A 380 6.07 7.80 36.52
N LEU A 381 5.85 6.60 37.07
CA LEU A 381 6.75 5.96 38.03
C LEU A 381 7.51 4.80 37.36
N ILE A 382 8.84 4.78 37.47
CA ILE A 382 9.72 3.75 36.89
C ILE A 382 10.41 2.99 38.01
N LEU A 383 10.22 1.66 38.06
CA LEU A 383 10.80 0.80 39.09
C LEU A 383 12.17 0.26 38.66
N HIS A 384 13.20 0.57 39.45
CA HIS A 384 14.56 0.02 39.30
C HIS A 384 14.87 -1.11 40.28
N ALA A 385 13.88 -1.47 41.09
CA ALA A 385 13.94 -2.55 42.05
C ALA A 385 12.54 -3.11 42.31
N MET A 386 12.48 -4.22 43.03
CA MET A 386 11.25 -4.81 43.55
C MET A 386 10.54 -3.85 44.51
N LEU A 387 9.24 -3.64 44.29
CA LEU A 387 8.43 -2.70 45.08
C LEU A 387 7.57 -3.46 46.10
N LEU A 388 7.66 -3.02 47.36
CA LEU A 388 6.86 -3.56 48.45
C LEU A 388 5.74 -2.57 48.81
N SER A 389 4.49 -2.83 48.44
CA SER A 389 3.33 -2.02 48.87
C SER A 389 2.15 -2.87 49.32
N LYS A 390 1.45 -2.42 50.38
CA LYS A 390 0.20 -3.07 50.85
C LYS A 390 -0.96 -2.67 49.95
N ASP A 391 -1.20 -1.38 49.77
CA ASP A 391 -2.19 -0.88 48.83
C ASP A 391 -1.49 -0.02 47.76
N MET A 392 -1.88 -0.18 46.50
CA MET A 392 -1.32 0.59 45.38
C MET A 392 -2.41 1.01 44.40
N VAL A 393 -2.44 2.29 44.03
CA VAL A 393 -3.35 2.84 43.02
C VAL A 393 -2.55 3.56 41.94
N VAL A 394 -2.83 3.26 40.67
CA VAL A 394 -2.33 4.00 39.52
C VAL A 394 -3.52 4.73 38.92
N ARG A 395 -3.55 6.05 39.10
CA ARG A 395 -4.70 6.88 38.76
C ARG A 395 -4.89 7.08 37.26
N THR A 396 -6.07 7.52 36.85
CA THR A 396 -6.40 7.84 35.45
C THR A 396 -5.32 8.69 34.77
N GLY A 397 -4.84 8.22 33.61
CA GLY A 397 -3.77 8.86 32.84
C GLY A 397 -2.36 8.76 33.44
N ALA A 398 -2.17 8.08 34.56
CA ALA A 398 -0.85 7.82 35.16
C ALA A 398 -0.20 6.55 34.57
N THR A 399 1.13 6.43 34.68
CA THR A 399 1.88 5.27 34.19
C THR A 399 2.75 4.64 35.28
N ILE A 400 2.65 3.32 35.45
CA ILE A 400 3.63 2.52 36.19
C ILE A 400 4.46 1.68 35.22
N ASN A 401 5.79 1.83 35.26
CA ASN A 401 6.72 0.98 34.54
C ASN A 401 7.45 0.07 35.52
N ALA A 402 7.01 -1.18 35.60
CA ALA A 402 7.61 -2.19 36.46
C ALA A 402 8.89 -2.81 35.85
N GLY A 403 9.08 -2.70 34.53
CA GLY A 403 10.12 -3.45 33.82
C GLY A 403 9.99 -4.95 34.11
N SER A 404 11.10 -5.60 34.47
CA SER A 404 11.10 -7.02 34.88
C SER A 404 10.95 -7.22 36.39
N HIS A 405 10.57 -6.18 37.14
CA HIS A 405 10.43 -6.25 38.60
C HIS A 405 9.04 -6.72 39.02
N ILE A 406 8.97 -7.21 40.26
CA ILE A 406 7.73 -7.66 40.91
C ILE A 406 7.25 -6.55 41.86
N ILE A 407 5.95 -6.27 41.82
CA ILE A 407 5.25 -5.42 42.79
C ILE A 407 4.43 -6.34 43.70
N HIS A 408 4.70 -6.33 45.01
CA HIS A 408 3.98 -7.21 45.96
C HIS A 408 3.92 -6.66 47.39
N TRP A 409 3.33 -7.43 48.32
CA TRP A 409 3.46 -7.21 49.77
C TRP A 409 4.24 -8.34 50.46
N ASN A 410 5.04 -8.01 51.47
CA ASN A 410 5.94 -8.95 52.15
C ASN A 410 5.22 -9.75 53.27
N TYR A 411 5.15 -11.07 53.10
CA TYR A 411 4.87 -12.10 54.13
C TYR A 411 3.90 -11.72 55.29
N SER A 412 2.60 -11.50 55.01
CA SER A 412 1.47 -12.25 55.64
C SER A 412 0.08 -11.59 55.47
N PHE A 413 -0.94 -12.44 55.22
CA PHE A 413 -2.40 -12.24 55.28
C PHE A 413 -3.16 -11.33 54.26
N THR A 414 -4.08 -11.98 53.52
CA THR A 414 -5.49 -11.66 53.16
C THR A 414 -5.99 -10.24 52.77
N SER A 415 -5.22 -9.15 52.77
CA SER A 415 -5.79 -7.81 52.51
C SER A 415 -4.81 -6.78 51.94
N ASN A 416 -4.14 -7.12 50.84
CA ASN A 416 -3.35 -6.17 50.04
C ASN A 416 -4.00 -6.00 48.65
N SER A 417 -4.02 -4.77 48.13
CA SER A 417 -4.74 -4.42 46.90
C SER A 417 -3.87 -3.66 45.87
N PHE A 418 -4.13 -3.92 44.59
CA PHE A 418 -3.59 -3.12 43.48
C PHE A 418 -4.74 -2.71 42.55
N THR A 419 -4.83 -1.41 42.27
CA THR A 419 -5.84 -0.79 41.42
C THR A 419 -5.18 -0.04 40.26
N LEU A 420 -5.63 -0.32 39.03
CA LEU A 420 -5.29 0.37 37.80
C LEU A 420 -6.57 1.00 37.26
N GLU A 421 -6.67 2.33 37.32
CA GLU A 421 -7.87 3.08 36.90
C GLU A 421 -8.00 3.18 35.36
N ASP A 422 -9.13 3.69 34.87
CA ASP A 422 -9.37 3.94 33.44
C ASP A 422 -8.32 4.91 32.86
N ASP A 423 -7.90 4.70 31.62
CA ASP A 423 -6.80 5.41 30.93
C ASP A 423 -5.41 5.33 31.62
N ALA A 424 -5.26 4.60 32.74
CA ALA A 424 -3.96 4.36 33.35
C ALA A 424 -3.14 3.34 32.54
N THR A 425 -1.81 3.36 32.68
CA THR A 425 -0.90 2.48 31.94
C THR A 425 -0.01 1.64 32.87
N ILE A 426 0.09 0.33 32.58
CA ILE A 426 1.09 -0.56 33.17
C ILE A 426 2.06 -1.07 32.09
N ILE A 427 3.37 -0.88 32.31
CA ILE A 427 4.44 -1.38 31.44
C ILE A 427 5.20 -2.52 32.15
N THR A 428 5.36 -3.65 31.48
CA THR A 428 6.11 -4.81 31.99
C THR A 428 6.99 -5.49 30.93
N SER A 429 8.18 -5.92 31.33
CA SER A 429 9.06 -6.83 30.60
C SER A 429 9.30 -8.15 31.34
N HIS A 430 8.51 -8.43 32.39
CA HIS A 430 8.55 -9.71 33.10
C HIS A 430 8.01 -10.85 32.20
N PRO A 431 8.69 -12.01 32.09
CA PRO A 431 8.31 -13.08 31.17
C PRO A 431 6.87 -13.58 31.36
N GLU A 432 6.45 -13.80 32.61
CA GLU A 432 5.08 -14.23 32.97
C GLU A 432 4.00 -13.14 32.86
N GLY A 433 4.34 -11.95 32.34
CA GLY A 433 3.40 -10.86 32.13
C GLY A 433 2.73 -10.36 33.42
N ILE A 434 1.44 -10.07 33.33
CA ILE A 434 0.59 -9.54 34.40
C ILE A 434 -0.23 -10.71 34.97
N SER A 435 0.31 -11.33 36.01
CA SER A 435 -0.28 -12.49 36.68
C SER A 435 -0.80 -12.14 38.08
N ASN A 436 -1.67 -12.99 38.64
CA ASN A 436 -2.06 -13.00 40.05
C ASN A 436 -1.49 -14.22 40.82
N SER A 437 -0.78 -15.11 40.14
CA SER A 437 -0.46 -16.47 40.62
C SER A 437 0.79 -16.56 41.51
N GLY A 438 1.40 -15.43 41.87
CA GLY A 438 2.67 -15.37 42.59
C GLY A 438 3.93 -15.40 41.71
N ILE A 439 3.76 -15.62 40.40
CA ILE A 439 4.83 -15.57 39.39
C ILE A 439 4.45 -14.59 38.27
N GLY A 440 4.84 -13.31 38.42
CA GLY A 440 4.48 -12.26 37.48
C GLY A 440 4.75 -10.85 38.02
N THR A 441 4.38 -9.83 37.23
CA THR A 441 4.59 -8.42 37.56
C THR A 441 3.89 -7.99 38.85
N LEU A 442 2.68 -8.52 39.11
CA LEU A 442 1.85 -8.19 40.26
C LEU A 442 1.69 -9.42 41.17
N VAL A 443 1.80 -9.25 42.48
CA VAL A 443 1.46 -10.31 43.46
C VAL A 443 0.68 -9.68 44.63
N PHE A 444 -0.63 -9.53 44.41
CA PHE A 444 -1.59 -8.99 45.36
C PHE A 444 -2.78 -9.94 45.56
N TYR A 445 -3.42 -9.85 46.72
CA TYR A 445 -4.62 -10.63 47.06
C TYR A 445 -5.87 -10.10 46.34
N GLN A 446 -5.97 -8.78 46.17
CA GLN A 446 -7.00 -8.14 45.35
C GLN A 446 -6.35 -7.39 44.18
N LEU A 447 -6.81 -7.66 42.97
CA LEU A 447 -6.49 -6.90 41.76
C LEU A 447 -7.78 -6.26 41.23
N SER A 448 -7.72 -4.96 40.98
CA SER A 448 -8.76 -4.21 40.27
C SER A 448 -8.11 -3.57 39.05
N LEU A 449 -8.10 -4.28 37.92
CA LEU A 449 -7.52 -3.79 36.68
C LEU A 449 -8.63 -3.26 35.78
N SER A 450 -8.59 -1.97 35.41
CA SER A 450 -9.63 -1.37 34.57
C SER A 450 -9.71 -2.04 33.18
N PRO A 451 -10.92 -2.29 32.67
CA PRO A 451 -11.12 -2.78 31.32
C PRO A 451 -10.87 -1.71 30.24
N ASN A 452 -10.59 -0.46 30.64
CA ASN A 452 -10.27 0.69 29.78
C ASN A 452 -8.80 1.14 29.91
N ALA A 453 -7.97 0.40 30.66
CA ALA A 453 -6.55 0.72 30.86
C ALA A 453 -5.65 0.26 29.69
N THR A 454 -4.40 0.73 29.71
CA THR A 454 -3.34 0.35 28.76
C THR A 454 -2.36 -0.64 29.38
N TYR A 455 -2.13 -1.75 28.68
CA TYR A 455 -1.25 -2.85 29.09
C TYR A 455 -0.13 -3.00 28.06
N HIS A 456 1.11 -2.67 28.47
CA HIS A 456 2.24 -2.53 27.55
C HIS A 456 3.36 -3.53 27.87
N TYR A 457 3.69 -4.36 26.88
CA TYR A 457 4.62 -5.48 26.98
C TYR A 457 5.93 -5.18 26.25
N THR A 458 7.04 -5.24 26.98
CA THR A 458 8.38 -4.77 26.54
C THR A 458 9.48 -5.83 26.78
N GLY A 459 9.11 -7.11 26.78
CA GLY A 459 9.98 -8.24 27.09
C GLY A 459 11.30 -8.28 26.32
N THR A 460 12.37 -8.67 27.02
CA THR A 460 13.68 -8.98 26.42
C THR A 460 13.90 -10.48 26.16
N THR A 461 12.89 -11.29 26.50
CA THR A 461 12.74 -12.71 26.20
C THR A 461 11.34 -12.93 25.63
N HIS A 462 11.00 -14.17 25.26
CA HIS A 462 9.60 -14.56 25.07
C HIS A 462 8.78 -14.15 26.31
N GLN A 463 7.58 -13.65 26.08
CA GLN A 463 6.71 -13.06 27.10
C GLN A 463 5.28 -13.56 26.90
N VAL A 464 4.52 -13.68 27.99
CA VAL A 464 3.08 -13.97 27.94
C VAL A 464 2.27 -12.81 28.48
N SER A 465 0.95 -12.81 28.22
CA SER A 465 0.04 -11.81 28.79
C SER A 465 0.03 -11.82 30.32
N GLY A 466 0.17 -13.01 30.91
CA GLY A 466 -0.17 -13.30 32.29
C GLY A 466 -1.67 -13.52 32.44
N ASN A 467 -2.08 -14.08 33.58
CA ASN A 467 -3.43 -14.57 33.83
C ASN A 467 -4.38 -13.58 34.54
N ALA A 468 -3.98 -12.32 34.73
CA ALA A 468 -4.76 -11.34 35.51
C ALA A 468 -5.47 -10.25 34.68
N LEU A 469 -5.33 -10.24 33.35
CA LEU A 469 -6.04 -9.26 32.51
C LEU A 469 -7.57 -9.40 32.63
N PRO A 470 -8.36 -8.32 32.47
CA PRO A 470 -9.83 -8.41 32.55
C PRO A 470 -10.43 -9.14 31.35
N VAL A 471 -11.07 -10.29 31.61
CA VAL A 471 -11.56 -11.28 30.61
C VAL A 471 -12.97 -11.82 30.87
N GLU A 472 -13.73 -11.29 31.83
CA GLU A 472 -15.10 -11.76 32.10
C GLU A 472 -16.13 -11.17 31.12
N ASP A 473 -17.17 -11.96 30.76
CA ASP A 473 -18.22 -11.65 29.76
C ASP A 473 -18.99 -10.32 29.98
N ASN A 474 -18.80 -9.64 31.11
CA ASN A 474 -19.45 -8.37 31.46
C ASN A 474 -18.48 -7.17 31.46
N ASP A 475 -17.18 -7.38 31.23
CA ASP A 475 -16.11 -6.38 31.40
C ASP A 475 -15.33 -6.09 30.09
N HIS A 476 -16.10 -6.02 29.01
CA HIS A 476 -15.67 -5.75 27.64
C HIS A 476 -15.39 -4.25 27.41
N GLY A 477 -14.42 -3.70 28.14
CA GLY A 477 -14.00 -2.31 27.99
C GLY A 477 -13.00 -2.05 26.86
N ALA A 478 -12.67 -0.77 26.70
CA ALA A 478 -11.84 -0.20 25.66
C ALA A 478 -10.32 -0.30 25.95
N LYS A 479 -9.87 -1.46 26.44
CA LYS A 479 -8.47 -1.71 26.79
C LYS A 479 -7.53 -1.54 25.60
N ASN A 480 -6.32 -1.05 25.87
CA ASN A 480 -5.26 -0.97 24.87
C ASN A 480 -4.16 -1.97 25.20
N ILE A 481 -3.83 -2.87 24.27
CA ILE A 481 -2.74 -3.85 24.42
C ILE A 481 -1.61 -3.45 23.48
N ILE A 482 -0.43 -3.11 24.03
CA ILE A 482 0.74 -2.70 23.24
C ILE A 482 1.83 -3.77 23.36
N ILE A 483 2.27 -4.31 22.21
CA ILE A 483 3.35 -5.30 22.11
C ILE A 483 4.56 -4.63 21.44
N ASP A 484 5.61 -4.37 22.23
CA ASP A 484 6.83 -3.68 21.82
C ASP A 484 8.08 -4.40 22.37
N LEU A 485 8.25 -5.66 21.96
CA LEU A 485 9.32 -6.54 22.44
C LEU A 485 10.71 -6.13 21.92
N ALA A 486 11.75 -6.63 22.58
CA ALA A 486 13.14 -6.28 22.27
C ALA A 486 13.66 -6.76 20.89
N SER A 487 12.91 -7.61 20.17
CA SER A 487 13.11 -7.99 18.75
C SER A 487 11.93 -8.79 18.21
N ASP A 488 11.77 -8.81 16.89
CA ASP A 488 10.70 -9.57 16.21
C ASP A 488 10.85 -11.09 16.35
N GLU A 489 12.06 -11.59 16.62
CA GLU A 489 12.35 -12.98 17.01
C GLU A 489 11.71 -13.40 18.36
N LEU A 490 11.28 -12.45 19.19
CA LEU A 490 10.65 -12.76 20.48
C LEU A 490 9.15 -12.95 20.30
N GLU A 491 8.64 -14.02 20.89
CA GLU A 491 7.20 -14.35 20.83
C GLU A 491 6.46 -13.70 22.00
N PHE A 492 5.28 -13.14 21.70
CA PHE A 492 4.23 -12.84 22.67
C PHE A 492 3.09 -13.84 22.51
N ARG A 493 2.68 -14.50 23.60
CA ARG A 493 1.53 -15.42 23.62
C ARG A 493 0.54 -15.02 24.71
N PHE A 494 -0.73 -14.90 24.37
CA PHE A 494 -1.77 -14.82 25.40
C PHE A 494 -1.91 -16.18 26.09
N ASN A 495 -1.97 -16.20 27.42
CA ASN A 495 -2.08 -17.44 28.22
C ASN A 495 -3.27 -17.44 29.18
N THR A 496 -4.28 -16.62 28.91
CA THR A 496 -5.60 -16.62 29.55
C THR A 496 -6.58 -17.55 28.83
N THR A 497 -7.64 -17.95 29.54
CA THR A 497 -8.83 -18.59 28.97
C THR A 497 -10.06 -18.04 29.72
N PRO A 498 -11.18 -17.70 29.06
CA PRO A 498 -11.52 -17.88 27.64
C PRO A 498 -11.09 -16.67 26.76
N THR A 499 -11.83 -16.40 25.68
CA THR A 499 -11.65 -15.31 24.70
C THR A 499 -11.29 -13.96 25.31
N PHE A 500 -10.37 -13.24 24.66
CA PHE A 500 -9.95 -11.90 25.03
C PHE A 500 -10.69 -10.85 24.19
N TYR A 501 -11.49 -10.00 24.83
CA TYR A 501 -12.27 -8.96 24.15
C TYR A 501 -11.61 -7.58 24.22
N ILE A 502 -11.61 -6.88 23.08
CA ILE A 502 -11.18 -5.48 22.94
C ILE A 502 -12.31 -4.74 22.20
N GLU A 503 -13.02 -3.84 22.89
CA GLU A 503 -14.08 -3.04 22.29
C GLU A 503 -13.59 -1.63 21.93
N SER A 504 -14.27 -0.96 20.99
CA SER A 504 -14.00 0.42 20.62
C SER A 504 -14.24 1.38 21.80
N PRO A 505 -13.38 2.40 22.04
CA PRO A 505 -12.23 2.84 21.23
C PRO A 505 -10.88 2.13 21.49
N GLY A 506 -10.86 1.00 22.20
CA GLY A 506 -9.66 0.23 22.52
C GLY A 506 -8.97 -0.39 21.30
N SER A 507 -7.75 -0.89 21.50
CA SER A 507 -6.90 -1.37 20.40
C SER A 507 -5.92 -2.48 20.79
N LEU A 508 -5.56 -3.29 19.79
CA LEU A 508 -4.36 -4.14 19.81
C LEU A 508 -3.29 -3.46 18.96
N GLU A 509 -2.20 -3.00 19.58
CA GLU A 509 -1.06 -2.40 18.91
C GLU A 509 0.15 -3.34 18.89
N ILE A 510 0.66 -3.65 17.69
CA ILE A 510 1.90 -4.41 17.50
C ILE A 510 2.97 -3.49 16.89
N ARG A 511 3.94 -3.12 17.72
CA ARG A 511 5.11 -2.33 17.33
C ARG A 511 6.29 -3.23 16.98
N ARG A 512 6.53 -4.26 17.80
CA ARG A 512 7.72 -5.11 17.70
C ARG A 512 7.54 -6.43 18.45
N GLY A 513 8.12 -7.51 17.92
CA GLY A 513 7.86 -8.88 18.40
C GLY A 513 6.92 -9.65 17.49
N THR A 514 6.86 -10.97 17.67
CA THR A 514 5.89 -11.86 17.03
C THR A 514 4.73 -12.12 18.00
N LEU A 515 3.58 -11.48 17.78
CA LEU A 515 2.34 -11.92 18.43
C LEU A 515 1.90 -13.23 17.77
N ILE A 516 1.69 -14.26 18.58
CA ILE A 516 1.14 -15.53 18.13
C ILE A 516 -0.24 -15.71 18.75
N CYS A 517 -1.26 -15.87 17.91
CA CYS A 517 -2.60 -16.25 18.36
C CYS A 517 -2.59 -17.76 18.67
N PRO A 518 -2.74 -18.20 19.93
CA PRO A 518 -2.67 -19.61 20.27
C PRO A 518 -3.95 -20.34 19.87
N TYR A 519 -3.80 -21.53 19.30
CA TYR A 519 -4.87 -22.53 19.27
C TYR A 519 -4.68 -23.52 20.43
N PRO A 520 -5.75 -23.90 21.15
CA PRO A 520 -5.64 -24.81 22.28
C PRO A 520 -5.73 -26.26 21.82
N LEU A 521 -4.79 -27.07 22.32
CA LEU A 521 -4.75 -28.53 22.12
C LEU A 521 -6.05 -29.25 22.57
N ASP A 522 -6.87 -28.60 23.41
CA ASP A 522 -8.06 -29.16 24.06
C ASP A 522 -9.41 -28.57 23.55
N GLY A 523 -9.42 -27.86 22.41
CA GLY A 523 -10.66 -27.50 21.69
C GLY A 523 -11.46 -26.27 22.18
N PHE A 524 -11.00 -25.57 23.22
CA PHE A 524 -11.61 -24.31 23.70
C PHE A 524 -10.96 -23.06 23.07
N ALA A 525 -11.18 -22.83 21.78
CA ALA A 525 -10.48 -21.80 20.98
C ALA A 525 -10.36 -20.43 21.67
N PHE A 526 -9.16 -20.09 22.14
CA PHE A 526 -8.79 -18.74 22.55
C PHE A 526 -8.76 -17.83 21.31
N ARG A 527 -9.32 -16.63 21.43
CA ARG A 527 -9.42 -15.65 20.33
C ARG A 527 -9.25 -14.23 20.88
N ILE A 528 -8.85 -13.29 20.02
CA ILE A 528 -8.84 -11.85 20.31
C ILE A 528 -9.95 -11.21 19.47
N GLU A 529 -11.09 -10.91 20.10
CA GLU A 529 -12.33 -10.49 19.42
C GLU A 529 -12.81 -9.10 19.89
N GLY A 530 -13.82 -8.54 19.24
CA GLY A 530 -14.46 -7.27 19.61
C GLY A 530 -14.36 -6.17 18.55
N SER A 531 -14.96 -5.01 18.85
CA SER A 531 -15.04 -3.84 17.97
C SER A 531 -13.81 -2.93 17.98
N GLY A 532 -12.78 -3.26 18.77
CA GLY A 532 -11.53 -2.51 18.87
C GLY A 532 -10.69 -2.51 17.58
N ALA A 533 -9.76 -1.57 17.51
CA ALA A 533 -8.87 -1.37 16.38
C ALA A 533 -7.66 -2.32 16.39
N LEU A 534 -7.12 -2.61 15.19
CA LEU A 534 -5.82 -3.25 15.03
C LEU A 534 -4.82 -2.21 14.51
N VAL A 535 -3.82 -1.88 15.33
CA VAL A 535 -2.77 -0.92 15.00
C VAL A 535 -1.45 -1.68 14.82
N LYS A 536 -0.73 -1.42 13.75
CA LYS A 536 0.47 -2.18 13.43
C LYS A 536 1.51 -1.36 12.69
N SER A 537 2.56 -0.99 13.40
CA SER A 537 3.69 -0.20 12.87
C SER A 537 4.94 -1.05 12.60
N GLY A 538 5.00 -2.26 13.16
CA GLY A 538 6.09 -3.21 12.97
C GLY A 538 5.70 -4.61 13.47
N GLY A 539 6.69 -5.42 13.84
CA GLY A 539 6.46 -6.78 14.34
C GLY A 539 5.82 -7.76 13.36
N VAL A 540 5.51 -8.94 13.87
CA VAL A 540 4.81 -10.02 13.16
C VAL A 540 3.51 -10.32 13.91
N PHE A 541 2.40 -10.47 13.19
CA PHE A 541 1.20 -11.12 13.71
C PHE A 541 1.11 -12.49 13.04
N ARG A 542 1.38 -13.55 13.79
CA ARG A 542 1.33 -14.93 13.30
C ARG A 542 0.01 -15.58 13.63
N ILE A 543 -0.60 -16.17 12.59
CA ILE A 543 -1.75 -17.06 12.67
C ILE A 543 -1.21 -18.48 12.44
N GLU A 544 -1.25 -19.33 13.47
CA GLU A 544 -0.82 -20.74 13.38
C GLU A 544 -2.00 -21.68 13.05
N GLU A 545 -3.24 -21.32 13.43
CA GLU A 545 -4.44 -22.15 13.25
C GLU A 545 -5.73 -21.32 13.14
N GLY A 546 -6.70 -21.80 12.35
CA GLY A 546 -8.02 -21.17 12.25
C GLY A 546 -8.93 -21.80 11.18
N SER A 547 -10.23 -21.55 11.30
CA SER A 547 -11.26 -21.93 10.30
C SER A 547 -12.29 -20.81 10.08
N TRP A 548 -11.85 -19.55 10.30
CA TRP A 548 -12.68 -18.35 10.37
C TRP A 548 -11.86 -17.09 10.02
N GLU A 549 -12.57 -15.98 9.75
CA GLU A 549 -12.04 -14.68 9.32
C GLU A 549 -11.03 -14.05 10.32
N GLN A 550 -9.80 -13.76 9.88
CA GLN A 550 -8.69 -13.24 10.69
C GLN A 550 -8.18 -11.86 10.26
N PRO A 551 -7.66 -11.05 11.20
CA PRO A 551 -7.86 -11.15 12.65
C PRO A 551 -9.32 -10.91 13.06
N PHE A 552 -9.76 -11.50 14.16
CA PHE A 552 -11.18 -11.42 14.54
C PHE A 552 -11.67 -10.01 14.92
N LEU A 553 -10.78 -9.08 15.30
CA LEU A 553 -11.12 -7.66 15.56
C LEU A 553 -11.83 -7.02 14.36
N THR A 554 -12.99 -6.38 14.60
CA THR A 554 -13.85 -5.80 13.56
C THR A 554 -13.65 -4.28 13.36
N GLY A 555 -12.94 -3.60 14.26
CA GLY A 555 -12.65 -2.17 14.16
C GLY A 555 -11.67 -1.80 13.04
N GLU A 556 -11.18 -0.56 13.08
CA GLU A 556 -10.28 0.01 12.06
C GLU A 556 -8.88 -0.61 12.07
N TYR A 557 -8.29 -0.75 10.89
CA TYR A 557 -6.97 -1.39 10.68
C TYR A 557 -5.95 -0.34 10.27
N THR A 558 -5.17 0.16 11.23
CA THR A 558 -4.08 1.12 10.99
C THR A 558 -2.76 0.37 10.85
N ILE A 559 -2.57 -0.29 9.71
CA ILE A 559 -1.40 -1.12 9.42
C ILE A 559 -0.40 -0.33 8.55
N THR A 560 0.54 0.36 9.20
CA THR A 560 1.61 1.13 8.54
C THR A 560 2.91 0.33 8.36
N GLY A 561 3.05 -0.86 8.97
CA GLY A 561 4.28 -1.64 8.87
C GLY A 561 4.21 -3.10 9.36
N GLY A 562 5.33 -3.80 9.17
CA GLY A 562 5.55 -5.19 9.60
C GLY A 562 4.70 -6.23 8.85
N THR A 563 4.69 -7.46 9.37
CA THR A 563 4.16 -8.64 8.67
C THR A 563 2.94 -9.26 9.34
N LEU A 564 1.99 -9.72 8.52
CA LEU A 564 1.01 -10.75 8.85
C LEU A 564 1.55 -12.09 8.31
N GLU A 565 1.78 -13.05 9.19
CA GLU A 565 2.35 -14.35 8.85
C GLU A 565 1.29 -15.44 9.01
N MET A 566 1.04 -16.20 7.94
CA MET A 566 0.06 -17.29 7.90
C MET A 566 0.80 -18.62 7.81
N VAL A 567 0.76 -19.39 8.89
CA VAL A 567 1.42 -20.69 9.06
C VAL A 567 0.35 -21.77 9.17
N GLY A 568 0.60 -22.94 8.58
CA GLY A 568 -0.33 -24.07 8.58
C GLY A 568 -0.01 -25.10 9.66
N SER A 569 -1.04 -25.72 10.27
CA SER A 569 -0.90 -26.61 11.43
C SER A 569 -0.92 -28.11 11.14
N GLY A 570 -1.11 -28.53 9.89
CA GLY A 570 -1.31 -29.94 9.55
C GLY A 570 -2.70 -30.49 9.85
N SER A 571 -3.68 -29.62 10.14
CA SER A 571 -5.10 -29.96 10.02
C SER A 571 -5.48 -30.22 8.56
N THR A 572 -6.37 -31.18 8.30
CA THR A 572 -6.79 -31.60 6.95
C THR A 572 -8.04 -30.87 6.44
N ASN A 573 -8.36 -29.69 6.98
CA ASN A 573 -9.55 -28.89 6.62
C ASN A 573 -9.52 -27.38 7.02
N PRO A 574 -8.38 -26.68 7.17
CA PRO A 574 -8.38 -25.28 7.59
C PRO A 574 -8.74 -24.32 6.45
N LEU A 575 -10.03 -24.04 6.25
CA LEU A 575 -10.45 -22.84 5.51
C LEU A 575 -10.12 -21.59 6.32
N TRP A 576 -8.88 -21.12 6.22
CA TRP A 576 -8.49 -19.79 6.67
C TRP A 576 -9.10 -18.73 5.76
N SER A 577 -9.54 -17.60 6.33
CA SER A 577 -9.76 -16.36 5.58
C SER A 577 -9.19 -15.17 6.34
N LEU A 578 -8.72 -14.15 5.61
CA LEU A 578 -8.43 -12.84 6.20
C LEU A 578 -9.71 -12.00 6.34
N ARG A 579 -9.63 -10.77 6.86
CA ARG A 579 -10.74 -9.80 6.82
C ARG A 579 -10.81 -9.07 5.49
N SER A 580 -12.01 -8.97 4.93
CA SER A 580 -12.20 -8.39 3.58
C SER A 580 -12.27 -6.87 3.68
N GLN A 581 -11.97 -6.18 2.58
CA GLN A 581 -11.91 -4.70 2.53
C GLN A 581 -10.95 -4.12 3.59
N ARG A 582 -9.85 -4.84 3.85
CA ARG A 582 -8.75 -4.42 4.73
C ARG A 582 -7.45 -4.28 3.95
N THR A 583 -6.63 -3.34 4.39
CA THR A 583 -5.31 -3.06 3.87
C THR A 583 -4.25 -3.64 4.81
N TYR A 584 -3.31 -4.39 4.25
CA TYR A 584 -2.21 -5.03 4.95
C TYR A 584 -0.87 -4.57 4.37
N HIS A 585 0.18 -4.48 5.20
CA HIS A 585 1.48 -3.99 4.74
C HIS A 585 2.33 -5.09 4.09
N ASN A 586 2.74 -6.11 4.86
CA ASN A 586 3.29 -7.36 4.33
C ASN A 586 2.39 -8.54 4.71
N ILE A 587 2.20 -9.48 3.77
CA ILE A 587 1.60 -10.80 4.00
C ILE A 587 2.63 -11.86 3.61
N VAL A 588 2.87 -12.82 4.50
CA VAL A 588 3.72 -13.99 4.25
C VAL A 588 2.87 -15.25 4.43
N VAL A 589 2.90 -16.14 3.44
CA VAL A 589 2.23 -17.46 3.47
C VAL A 589 3.28 -18.56 3.37
N SER A 590 3.40 -19.37 4.42
CA SER A 590 4.50 -20.33 4.61
C SER A 590 4.05 -21.77 4.94
N SER A 591 2.76 -22.12 4.76
CA SER A 591 2.24 -23.44 5.13
C SER A 591 2.70 -24.59 4.22
N GLU A 592 3.04 -25.74 4.83
CA GLU A 592 3.51 -26.96 4.13
C GLU A 592 2.36 -27.89 3.65
N PHE A 593 1.18 -27.35 3.29
CA PHE A 593 -0.01 -28.17 2.99
C PHE A 593 -0.83 -27.69 1.79
N ALA A 594 -1.28 -28.66 0.99
CA ALA A 594 -1.92 -28.47 -0.31
C ALA A 594 -3.35 -27.85 -0.27
N ASP A 595 -4.04 -27.89 0.88
CA ASP A 595 -5.46 -27.50 0.98
C ASP A 595 -5.65 -26.03 1.42
N ASP A 596 -5.98 -25.19 0.45
CA ASP A 596 -6.82 -23.98 0.51
C ASP A 596 -6.66 -22.97 1.66
N LEU A 597 -5.61 -22.14 1.59
CA LEU A 597 -5.66 -20.80 2.17
C LEU A 597 -6.61 -19.92 1.34
N ALA A 598 -7.88 -19.80 1.73
CA ALA A 598 -8.78 -18.89 1.05
C ALA A 598 -8.49 -17.43 1.43
N LEU A 599 -7.80 -16.67 0.57
CA LEU A 599 -7.72 -15.21 0.71
C LEU A 599 -9.02 -14.54 0.25
N ASN A 600 -10.04 -14.84 1.05
CA ASN A 600 -11.24 -14.09 1.33
C ASN A 600 -12.39 -14.14 0.30
N MET A 601 -13.60 -13.82 0.77
CA MET A 601 -14.80 -13.67 -0.08
C MET A 601 -14.97 -12.23 -0.61
N GLY A 602 -13.90 -11.45 -0.70
CA GLY A 602 -13.91 -10.05 -1.12
C GLY A 602 -12.51 -9.46 -1.21
N PRO A 603 -12.35 -8.28 -1.85
CA PRO A 603 -11.04 -7.74 -2.16
C PRO A 603 -10.25 -7.32 -0.91
N LEU A 604 -8.92 -7.42 -0.98
CA LEU A 604 -7.98 -6.98 0.04
C LEU A 604 -6.80 -6.24 -0.62
N GLU A 605 -6.19 -5.31 0.10
CA GLU A 605 -5.08 -4.50 -0.40
C GLU A 605 -3.76 -4.89 0.27
N VAL A 606 -2.69 -5.09 -0.51
CA VAL A 606 -1.32 -5.28 -0.01
C VAL A 606 -0.45 -4.10 -0.41
N LEU A 607 0.15 -3.41 0.56
CA LEU A 607 0.89 -2.17 0.31
C LEU A 607 2.37 -2.37 -0.06
N ASN A 608 3.05 -3.35 0.52
CA ASN A 608 4.51 -3.51 0.37
C ASN A 608 4.93 -4.87 -0.16
N ARG A 609 4.43 -6.00 0.40
CA ARG A 609 4.87 -7.33 -0.05
C ARG A 609 3.85 -8.45 0.20
N LEU A 610 3.59 -9.25 -0.82
CA LEU A 610 3.00 -10.59 -0.71
C LEU A 610 4.09 -11.63 -1.01
N GLU A 611 4.39 -12.48 -0.04
CA GLU A 611 5.39 -13.55 -0.16
C GLU A 611 4.72 -14.91 0.01
N ILE A 612 4.84 -15.77 -1.01
CA ILE A 612 4.38 -17.17 -0.98
C ILE A 612 5.62 -18.06 -0.97
N THR A 613 5.75 -18.90 0.06
CA THR A 613 6.90 -19.79 0.27
C THR A 613 6.53 -21.24 0.56
N GLY A 614 5.36 -21.48 1.16
CA GLY A 614 4.85 -22.84 1.42
C GLY A 614 4.16 -23.48 0.21
N GLU A 615 3.82 -24.77 0.29
CA GLU A 615 3.00 -25.51 -0.70
C GLU A 615 1.50 -25.11 -0.61
N ALA A 616 1.25 -23.85 -0.30
CA ALA A 616 -0.02 -23.31 0.11
C ALA A 616 -0.86 -22.87 -1.10
N SER A 617 -1.95 -23.57 -1.36
CA SER A 617 -2.98 -23.17 -2.33
C SER A 617 -3.69 -21.90 -1.87
N VAL A 618 -3.19 -20.73 -2.29
CA VAL A 618 -3.79 -19.44 -1.92
C VAL A 618 -4.94 -19.12 -2.88
N ARG A 619 -6.21 -19.20 -2.46
CA ARG A 619 -7.36 -18.81 -3.31
C ARG A 619 -7.57 -17.30 -3.29
N ASP A 620 -7.15 -16.63 -4.36
CA ASP A 620 -7.32 -15.19 -4.60
C ASP A 620 -8.70 -14.89 -5.23
N PHE A 621 -9.54 -14.12 -4.51
CA PHE A 621 -10.79 -13.55 -5.01
C PHE A 621 -10.72 -12.02 -5.26
N GLY A 622 -9.59 -11.36 -5.02
CA GLY A 622 -9.42 -9.91 -5.17
C GLY A 622 -8.21 -9.31 -4.44
N ILE A 623 -7.02 -9.88 -4.54
CA ILE A 623 -5.79 -9.29 -4.01
C ILE A 623 -5.30 -8.19 -4.97
N ASP A 624 -5.45 -6.95 -4.55
CA ASP A 624 -4.97 -5.75 -5.25
C ASP A 624 -3.92 -5.00 -4.41
N GLY A 625 -3.31 -3.94 -4.95
CA GLY A 625 -2.49 -2.99 -4.17
C GLY A 625 -1.15 -2.63 -4.80
N THR A 626 -0.28 -2.00 -4.00
CA THR A 626 1.04 -1.49 -4.41
C THR A 626 2.21 -2.43 -4.09
N GLY A 627 1.98 -3.51 -3.35
CA GLY A 627 3.03 -4.41 -2.91
C GLY A 627 3.63 -5.28 -4.01
N ASP A 628 4.87 -5.70 -3.79
CA ASP A 628 5.60 -6.66 -4.60
C ASP A 628 5.05 -8.09 -4.39
N LEU A 629 5.16 -8.93 -5.42
CA LEU A 629 4.92 -10.38 -5.30
C LEU A 629 6.27 -11.11 -5.27
N VAL A 630 6.50 -11.96 -4.28
CA VAL A 630 7.71 -12.79 -4.18
C VAL A 630 7.34 -14.27 -4.07
N MET A 631 7.90 -15.09 -4.95
CA MET A 631 7.75 -16.54 -4.95
C MET A 631 9.06 -17.21 -5.38
N ASP A 632 9.70 -17.89 -4.43
CA ASP A 632 10.79 -18.84 -4.72
C ASP A 632 10.24 -20.27 -4.82
N THR A 633 9.10 -20.53 -4.18
CA THR A 633 8.37 -21.81 -4.08
C THR A 633 6.85 -21.54 -3.95
N GLY A 634 6.02 -22.58 -3.87
CA GLY A 634 4.58 -22.46 -3.59
C GLY A 634 3.66 -22.25 -4.79
N ARG A 635 2.33 -22.23 -4.55
CA ARG A 635 1.28 -22.23 -5.61
C ARG A 635 0.14 -21.24 -5.31
N LEU A 636 0.14 -20.08 -5.96
CA LEU A 636 -0.92 -19.07 -5.86
C LEU A 636 -2.10 -19.41 -6.80
N ILE A 637 -3.30 -19.68 -6.28
CA ILE A 637 -4.49 -20.07 -7.05
C ILE A 637 -5.45 -18.88 -7.22
N ILE A 638 -5.62 -18.38 -8.43
CA ILE A 638 -6.47 -17.22 -8.70
C ILE A 638 -7.84 -17.68 -9.19
N LEU A 639 -8.86 -17.44 -8.36
CA LEU A 639 -10.26 -17.77 -8.60
C LEU A 639 -11.13 -16.55 -8.88
N ARG A 640 -10.57 -15.34 -8.71
CA ARG A 640 -11.18 -14.03 -8.95
C ARG A 640 -12.16 -14.08 -10.12
N GLY A 641 -13.40 -13.67 -9.84
CA GLY A 641 -14.51 -13.71 -10.78
C GLY A 641 -15.41 -12.49 -10.67
N GLY A 642 -16.12 -12.19 -11.76
CA GLY A 642 -16.92 -10.98 -11.91
C GLY A 642 -16.12 -9.84 -12.54
N GLY A 643 -16.34 -9.59 -13.83
CA GLY A 643 -15.65 -8.56 -14.63
C GLY A 643 -14.99 -9.15 -15.87
N ASN A 644 -14.72 -8.28 -16.85
CA ASN A 644 -13.98 -8.59 -18.07
C ASN A 644 -12.59 -7.96 -18.00
N ASP A 645 -11.57 -8.66 -18.52
CA ASP A 645 -10.18 -8.20 -18.62
C ASP A 645 -9.56 -7.81 -17.27
N ILE A 646 -9.74 -8.67 -16.26
CA ILE A 646 -9.21 -8.44 -14.90
C ILE A 646 -7.72 -8.78 -14.85
N THR A 647 -6.87 -7.82 -14.49
CA THR A 647 -5.43 -8.04 -14.27
C THR A 647 -5.19 -8.96 -13.07
N VAL A 648 -4.38 -10.00 -13.25
CA VAL A 648 -4.08 -10.99 -12.21
C VAL A 648 -2.58 -11.33 -12.10
N PRO A 649 -2.02 -11.41 -10.88
CA PRO A 649 -2.55 -10.83 -9.63
C PRO A 649 -2.80 -9.31 -9.75
N GLY A 650 -3.66 -8.74 -8.89
CA GLY A 650 -3.99 -7.31 -8.90
C GLY A 650 -2.88 -6.39 -8.37
N LEU A 651 -1.71 -6.94 -8.08
CA LEU A 651 -0.57 -6.23 -7.50
C LEU A 651 0.18 -5.39 -8.55
N THR A 652 0.34 -4.11 -8.23
CA THR A 652 1.05 -3.13 -9.07
C THR A 652 2.56 -3.09 -8.84
N GLY A 653 3.06 -3.61 -7.70
CA GLY A 653 4.48 -3.78 -7.40
C GLY A 653 5.22 -4.79 -8.30
N ASP A 654 6.51 -5.00 -8.05
CA ASP A 654 7.42 -5.85 -8.83
C ASP A 654 7.24 -7.34 -8.52
N TYR A 655 7.48 -8.20 -9.51
CA TYR A 655 7.28 -9.66 -9.40
C TYR A 655 8.64 -10.36 -9.37
N TYR A 656 9.01 -10.86 -8.19
CA TYR A 656 10.25 -11.61 -7.94
C TYR A 656 9.92 -13.11 -7.89
N LEU A 657 9.75 -13.69 -9.09
CA LEU A 657 9.34 -15.08 -9.29
C LEU A 657 10.55 -15.93 -9.69
N SER A 658 11.35 -16.34 -8.70
CA SER A 658 12.53 -17.21 -8.94
C SER A 658 12.13 -18.69 -9.07
N GLY A 659 10.94 -19.04 -8.56
CA GLY A 659 10.27 -20.32 -8.70
C GLY A 659 8.77 -20.18 -8.48
N GLY A 660 8.14 -21.22 -7.92
CA GLY A 660 6.70 -21.25 -7.63
C GLY A 660 5.80 -21.30 -8.88
N THR A 661 4.49 -21.37 -8.65
CA THR A 661 3.46 -21.47 -9.69
C THR A 661 2.29 -20.52 -9.42
N ILE A 662 1.82 -19.83 -10.45
CA ILE A 662 0.54 -19.12 -10.43
C ILE A 662 -0.47 -19.94 -11.22
N ALA A 663 -1.58 -20.36 -10.61
CA ALA A 663 -2.62 -21.16 -11.21
C ALA A 663 -3.89 -20.33 -11.40
N LEU A 664 -4.32 -20.12 -12.64
CA LEU A 664 -5.58 -19.44 -12.97
C LEU A 664 -6.68 -20.50 -13.13
N GLU A 665 -7.56 -20.66 -12.14
CA GLU A 665 -8.61 -21.69 -12.20
C GLU A 665 -10.00 -21.05 -12.36
N ASN A 666 -10.86 -21.62 -13.20
CA ASN A 666 -12.30 -21.31 -13.22
C ASN A 666 -13.15 -22.55 -12.90
N PRO A 667 -13.62 -22.70 -11.65
CA PRO A 667 -14.43 -23.84 -11.23
C PRO A 667 -15.95 -23.64 -11.45
N PHE A 668 -16.38 -22.54 -12.09
CA PHE A 668 -17.79 -22.14 -12.14
C PHE A 668 -18.35 -22.12 -13.58
N PRO A 669 -19.43 -22.86 -13.90
CA PRO A 669 -19.94 -22.96 -15.27
C PRO A 669 -20.60 -21.67 -15.76
N ASN A 670 -21.24 -20.93 -14.85
CA ASN A 670 -22.04 -19.75 -15.16
C ASN A 670 -21.29 -18.42 -14.94
N ILE A 671 -20.03 -18.46 -14.53
CA ILE A 671 -19.22 -17.26 -14.31
C ILE A 671 -18.17 -17.20 -15.42
N LEU A 672 -18.50 -16.47 -16.48
CA LEU A 672 -17.55 -16.13 -17.53
C LEU A 672 -16.56 -15.09 -16.96
N VAL A 673 -15.28 -15.45 -16.88
CA VAL A 673 -14.21 -14.55 -16.42
C VAL A 673 -13.08 -14.58 -17.42
N ARG A 674 -12.73 -13.41 -17.96
CA ARG A 674 -11.54 -13.23 -18.78
C ARG A 674 -10.49 -12.47 -17.98
N ARG A 675 -9.37 -13.14 -17.68
CA ARG A 675 -8.23 -12.58 -16.95
C ARG A 675 -7.17 -12.07 -17.93
N ILE A 676 -6.36 -11.10 -17.52
CA ILE A 676 -5.18 -10.65 -18.26
C ILE A 676 -3.94 -10.67 -17.36
N LEU A 677 -2.78 -10.92 -17.97
CA LEU A 677 -1.48 -10.83 -17.30
C LEU A 677 -0.85 -9.46 -17.53
N ARG A 678 0.13 -9.12 -16.70
CA ARG A 678 0.94 -7.92 -16.87
C ARG A 678 2.14 -8.20 -17.78
N GLY A 679 2.21 -7.53 -18.93
CA GLY A 679 3.33 -7.72 -19.86
C GLY A 679 4.67 -7.15 -19.39
N ASP A 680 4.67 -6.22 -18.43
CA ASP A 680 5.89 -5.70 -17.81
C ASP A 680 6.47 -6.61 -16.71
N ARG A 681 5.95 -7.83 -16.60
CA ARG A 681 6.33 -8.83 -15.58
C ARG A 681 6.80 -10.13 -16.21
N THR A 682 7.72 -10.79 -15.52
CA THR A 682 8.21 -12.14 -15.87
C THR A 682 7.59 -13.14 -14.91
N TYR A 683 6.97 -14.19 -15.46
CA TYR A 683 6.33 -15.25 -14.72
C TYR A 683 7.23 -16.50 -14.72
N HIS A 684 7.25 -17.25 -13.61
CA HIS A 684 8.02 -18.50 -13.53
C HIS A 684 7.20 -19.67 -14.10
N ASN A 685 6.37 -20.32 -13.28
CA ASN A 685 5.36 -21.26 -13.78
C ASN A 685 3.96 -20.62 -13.76
N LEU A 686 3.16 -20.97 -14.77
CA LEU A 686 1.78 -20.52 -14.94
C LEU A 686 0.91 -21.69 -15.37
N GLU A 687 -0.19 -21.95 -14.66
CA GLU A 687 -1.22 -22.91 -15.08
C GLU A 687 -2.50 -22.15 -15.46
N VAL A 688 -3.18 -22.59 -16.51
CA VAL A 688 -4.52 -22.11 -16.87
C VAL A 688 -5.46 -23.30 -16.87
N ASN A 689 -6.31 -23.38 -15.85
CA ASN A 689 -7.20 -24.50 -15.57
C ASN A 689 -8.67 -24.05 -15.65
N SER A 690 -9.57 -24.95 -16.02
CA SER A 690 -11.02 -24.76 -15.96
C SER A 690 -11.67 -26.06 -15.50
N THR A 691 -12.97 -26.03 -15.19
CA THR A 691 -13.79 -27.25 -15.08
C THR A 691 -14.89 -27.33 -16.14
N PHE A 692 -15.01 -26.30 -17.00
CA PHE A 692 -16.02 -26.19 -18.05
C PHE A 692 -15.44 -25.55 -19.32
N LEU A 693 -15.83 -26.07 -20.49
CA LEU A 693 -15.57 -25.43 -21.78
C LEU A 693 -16.35 -24.11 -21.84
N HIS A 694 -15.69 -23.02 -22.19
CA HIS A 694 -16.33 -21.71 -22.40
C HIS A 694 -16.17 -21.29 -23.87
N GLU A 695 -17.24 -21.41 -24.64
CA GLU A 695 -17.26 -21.12 -26.09
C GLU A 695 -17.17 -19.61 -26.42
N SER A 696 -17.61 -18.74 -25.49
CA SER A 696 -17.77 -17.30 -25.74
C SER A 696 -16.72 -16.40 -25.07
N MET A 697 -15.99 -16.89 -24.06
CA MET A 697 -14.94 -16.14 -23.35
C MET A 697 -13.74 -17.03 -23.02
N SER A 698 -12.53 -16.48 -23.11
CA SER A 698 -11.29 -17.14 -22.69
C SER A 698 -11.09 -17.05 -21.18
N ASN A 699 -10.48 -18.08 -20.57
CA ASN A 699 -10.05 -18.07 -19.17
C ASN A 699 -8.89 -17.08 -18.96
N LEU A 700 -8.00 -16.98 -19.95
CA LEU A 700 -6.89 -16.04 -20.00
C LEU A 700 -6.80 -15.38 -21.38
N ARG A 701 -6.61 -14.06 -21.39
CA ARG A 701 -6.27 -13.26 -22.56
C ARG A 701 -4.90 -12.61 -22.40
N ILE A 702 -4.08 -12.70 -23.42
CA ILE A 702 -2.81 -11.98 -23.53
C ILE A 702 -3.06 -10.70 -24.36
N VAL A 703 -2.81 -9.53 -23.75
CA VAL A 703 -3.04 -8.19 -24.32
C VAL A 703 -1.75 -7.36 -24.47
N SER A 704 -0.62 -7.97 -24.12
CA SER A 704 0.74 -7.43 -24.12
C SER A 704 1.71 -8.60 -24.03
N ASP A 705 2.92 -8.49 -24.58
CA ASP A 705 3.93 -9.55 -24.49
C ASP A 705 4.16 -10.03 -23.04
N VAL A 706 4.24 -11.34 -22.83
CA VAL A 706 4.48 -11.97 -21.51
C VAL A 706 5.74 -12.82 -21.58
N THR A 707 6.57 -12.78 -20.53
CA THR A 707 7.79 -13.61 -20.45
C THR A 707 7.61 -14.76 -19.46
N ILE A 708 7.86 -15.99 -19.90
CA ILE A 708 7.80 -17.25 -19.12
C ILE A 708 9.22 -17.81 -18.95
N ASN A 709 9.65 -17.99 -17.69
CA ASN A 709 10.95 -18.58 -17.35
C ASN A 709 10.89 -20.09 -17.09
N GLY A 710 9.79 -20.59 -16.53
CA GLY A 710 9.57 -21.99 -16.18
C GLY A 710 8.67 -22.69 -17.19
N VAL A 711 7.46 -23.07 -16.80
CA VAL A 711 6.45 -23.73 -17.65
C VAL A 711 5.13 -22.97 -17.64
N MET A 712 4.55 -22.75 -18.82
CA MET A 712 3.15 -22.35 -18.97
C MET A 712 2.31 -23.52 -19.50
N ASP A 713 1.42 -24.05 -18.68
CA ASP A 713 0.48 -25.13 -19.03
C ASP A 713 -0.94 -24.57 -19.23
N VAL A 714 -1.56 -24.86 -20.36
CA VAL A 714 -2.99 -24.62 -20.62
C VAL A 714 -3.69 -25.97 -20.63
N ASN A 715 -4.52 -26.21 -19.61
CA ASN A 715 -5.08 -27.53 -19.28
C ASN A 715 -6.54 -27.67 -19.67
N ASN A 716 -7.01 -28.91 -19.87
CA ASN A 716 -8.41 -29.25 -20.12
C ASN A 716 -9.34 -28.59 -19.07
N PRO A 717 -10.46 -27.94 -19.44
CA PRO A 717 -10.90 -27.47 -20.78
C PRO A 717 -10.71 -25.95 -20.97
N ALA A 718 -9.60 -25.39 -20.48
CA ALA A 718 -9.35 -23.96 -20.50
C ALA A 718 -9.10 -23.41 -21.91
N ARG A 719 -9.61 -22.20 -22.16
CA ARG A 719 -9.41 -21.44 -23.40
C ARG A 719 -8.44 -20.28 -23.18
N LEU A 720 -7.31 -20.30 -23.87
CA LEU A 720 -6.34 -19.21 -23.97
C LEU A 720 -6.59 -18.40 -25.24
N GLU A 721 -6.49 -17.08 -25.14
CA GLU A 721 -6.62 -16.16 -26.27
C GLU A 721 -5.42 -15.21 -26.30
N ILE A 722 -4.76 -15.11 -27.46
CA ILE A 722 -3.67 -14.17 -27.70
C ILE A 722 -4.09 -13.28 -28.86
N LEU A 723 -4.35 -12.00 -28.56
CA LEU A 723 -4.79 -11.02 -29.56
C LEU A 723 -3.60 -10.32 -30.19
N ASP A 724 -3.81 -9.76 -31.39
CA ASP A 724 -2.80 -9.04 -32.17
C ASP A 724 -1.50 -9.87 -32.34
N GLU A 725 -0.38 -9.18 -32.57
CA GLU A 725 0.97 -9.77 -32.60
C GLU A 725 1.61 -9.90 -31.21
N ASN A 726 0.81 -9.92 -30.12
CA ASN A 726 1.32 -10.11 -28.75
C ASN A 726 1.94 -11.51 -28.58
N GLN A 727 2.99 -11.62 -27.76
CA GLN A 727 3.83 -12.81 -27.72
C GLN A 727 3.98 -13.40 -26.31
N ILE A 728 3.86 -14.72 -26.20
CA ILE A 728 4.32 -15.49 -25.05
C ILE A 728 5.78 -15.88 -25.34
N THR A 729 6.71 -15.35 -24.55
CA THR A 729 8.15 -15.37 -24.81
C THR A 729 8.93 -16.00 -23.65
N GLY A 730 10.25 -16.07 -23.77
CA GLY A 730 11.15 -16.41 -22.65
C GLY A 730 11.79 -17.80 -22.76
N PRO A 731 12.70 -18.11 -21.83
CA PRO A 731 13.52 -19.32 -21.89
C PRO A 731 12.77 -20.61 -21.50
N GLY A 732 11.53 -20.49 -21.02
CA GLY A 732 10.71 -21.60 -20.53
C GLY A 732 10.06 -22.49 -21.60
N SER A 733 9.07 -23.25 -21.16
CA SER A 733 8.21 -24.10 -21.99
C SER A 733 6.78 -23.57 -22.04
N PHE A 734 6.10 -23.75 -23.18
CA PHE A 734 4.66 -23.59 -23.32
C PHE A 734 4.02 -24.91 -23.73
N HIS A 735 2.96 -25.33 -23.04
CA HIS A 735 2.18 -26.52 -23.38
C HIS A 735 0.69 -26.17 -23.52
N LEU A 736 0.12 -26.54 -24.66
CA LEU A 736 -1.32 -26.63 -24.88
C LEU A 736 -1.72 -28.09 -24.79
N ASN A 737 -2.36 -28.49 -23.69
CA ASN A 737 -2.70 -29.88 -23.41
C ASN A 737 -4.02 -30.31 -24.09
N SER A 738 -4.37 -31.60 -24.02
CA SER A 738 -5.63 -32.12 -24.61
C SER A 738 -6.85 -31.35 -24.10
N ASP A 739 -7.85 -31.20 -24.96
CA ASP A 739 -9.14 -30.53 -24.73
C ASP A 739 -9.09 -29.04 -24.37
N ALA A 740 -7.90 -28.47 -24.20
CA ALA A 740 -7.70 -27.03 -24.12
C ALA A 740 -7.90 -26.36 -25.49
N THR A 741 -8.20 -25.06 -25.48
CA THR A 741 -8.42 -24.27 -26.69
C THR A 741 -7.40 -23.12 -26.77
N LEU A 742 -6.77 -22.94 -27.93
CA LEU A 742 -5.88 -21.80 -28.21
C LEU A 742 -6.43 -20.95 -29.36
N ARG A 743 -6.75 -19.69 -29.05
CA ARG A 743 -7.02 -18.64 -30.05
C ARG A 743 -5.79 -17.77 -30.27
N TYR A 744 -5.44 -17.54 -31.54
CA TYR A 744 -4.25 -16.78 -31.94
C TYR A 744 -4.50 -15.89 -33.17
N GLU A 745 -3.74 -14.78 -33.27
CA GLU A 745 -3.94 -13.73 -34.29
C GLU A 745 -2.70 -13.30 -35.09
N SER A 746 -1.53 -13.92 -34.84
CA SER A 746 -0.29 -13.61 -35.58
C SER A 746 -0.33 -14.12 -37.01
N ILE A 747 0.10 -13.28 -37.96
CA ILE A 747 0.15 -13.62 -39.40
C ILE A 747 1.08 -14.81 -39.72
N PHE A 748 2.00 -15.14 -38.82
CA PHE A 748 2.91 -16.28 -38.94
C PHE A 748 2.34 -17.61 -38.41
N GLY A 749 1.14 -17.57 -37.82
CA GLY A 749 0.50 -18.71 -37.18
C GLY A 749 1.25 -19.24 -35.97
N ILE A 750 1.02 -20.51 -35.67
CA ILE A 750 1.74 -21.24 -34.62
C ILE A 750 3.04 -21.79 -35.22
N THR A 751 4.20 -21.50 -34.63
CA THR A 751 5.49 -22.01 -35.13
C THR A 751 6.17 -22.92 -34.11
N GLN A 752 6.83 -23.98 -34.59
CA GLN A 752 7.48 -24.97 -33.71
C GLN A 752 8.86 -24.51 -33.21
N THR A 753 9.60 -23.75 -34.03
CA THR A 753 11.02 -23.40 -33.78
C THR A 753 11.40 -21.98 -34.23
N ALA A 754 10.49 -21.22 -34.84
CA ALA A 754 10.80 -19.87 -35.30
C ALA A 754 10.60 -18.82 -34.19
N ASN A 755 11.35 -17.73 -34.24
CA ASN A 755 11.16 -16.56 -33.36
C ASN A 755 10.11 -15.61 -33.97
N ARG A 756 8.93 -16.17 -34.31
CA ARG A 756 7.75 -15.49 -34.88
C ARG A 756 6.48 -16.28 -34.53
N GLY A 757 5.32 -15.62 -34.53
CA GLY A 757 4.06 -16.19 -34.04
C GLY A 757 3.76 -15.72 -32.61
N ASN A 758 2.55 -16.00 -32.12
CA ASN A 758 2.12 -15.60 -30.77
C ASN A 758 2.80 -16.38 -29.62
N VAL A 759 3.46 -17.51 -29.91
CA VAL A 759 4.17 -18.32 -28.90
C VAL A 759 5.61 -18.56 -29.37
N ILE A 760 6.57 -17.94 -28.68
CA ILE A 760 8.01 -17.97 -29.03
C ILE A 760 8.92 -18.42 -27.88
N THR A 761 8.42 -19.24 -26.95
CA THR A 761 9.22 -19.91 -25.92
C THR A 761 10.27 -20.87 -26.50
N ASN A 762 11.27 -21.26 -25.71
CA ASN A 762 12.31 -22.23 -26.10
C ASN A 762 11.75 -23.62 -26.43
N ASN A 763 10.77 -24.08 -25.66
CA ASN A 763 10.07 -25.35 -25.86
C ASN A 763 8.56 -25.09 -26.01
N ARG A 764 7.93 -25.82 -26.93
CA ARG A 764 6.54 -25.61 -27.35
C ARG A 764 5.88 -26.96 -27.63
N VAL A 765 4.81 -27.27 -26.93
CA VAL A 765 4.02 -28.49 -27.11
C VAL A 765 2.60 -28.08 -27.47
N PHE A 766 2.14 -28.48 -28.65
CA PHE A 766 0.79 -28.26 -29.16
C PHE A 766 0.12 -29.63 -29.29
N SER A 767 -0.88 -29.92 -28.46
CA SER A 767 -1.54 -31.23 -28.44
C SER A 767 -2.40 -31.47 -29.68
N ALA A 768 -2.32 -32.67 -30.24
CA ALA A 768 -3.24 -33.14 -31.28
C ALA A 768 -4.68 -33.31 -30.76
N GLY A 769 -4.85 -33.46 -29.45
CA GLY A 769 -6.15 -33.48 -28.79
C GLY A 769 -6.66 -32.10 -28.38
N ALA A 770 -6.06 -31.00 -28.82
CA ALA A 770 -6.51 -29.63 -28.50
C ALA A 770 -7.35 -29.00 -29.63
N ARG A 771 -8.07 -27.93 -29.30
CA ARG A 771 -8.84 -27.09 -30.23
C ARG A 771 -8.06 -25.82 -30.58
N TYR A 772 -8.12 -25.40 -31.84
CA TYR A 772 -7.37 -24.25 -32.35
C TYR A 772 -8.30 -23.27 -33.05
N GLU A 773 -8.17 -21.99 -32.72
CA GLU A 773 -9.00 -20.93 -33.28
C GLU A 773 -8.11 -19.85 -33.92
N VAL A 774 -8.40 -19.48 -35.16
CA VAL A 774 -7.67 -18.45 -35.91
C VAL A 774 -8.58 -17.26 -36.13
N SER A 775 -8.10 -16.07 -35.77
CA SER A 775 -8.79 -14.81 -36.04
C SER A 775 -7.79 -13.72 -36.39
N GLY A 776 -8.24 -12.64 -37.03
CA GLY A 776 -7.34 -11.56 -37.44
C GLY A 776 -7.97 -10.64 -38.48
N ALA A 777 -7.24 -9.60 -38.86
CA ALA A 777 -7.68 -8.56 -39.81
C ALA A 777 -6.81 -8.52 -41.08
N SER A 778 -6.22 -9.65 -41.45
CA SER A 778 -5.25 -9.78 -42.54
C SER A 778 -5.12 -11.25 -42.94
N ASN A 779 -4.46 -11.51 -44.07
CA ASN A 779 -4.08 -12.87 -44.47
C ASN A 779 -3.08 -13.48 -43.49
N MET A 780 -3.29 -14.74 -43.14
CA MET A 780 -2.55 -15.49 -42.13
C MET A 780 -2.18 -16.88 -42.65
N VAL A 781 -1.28 -17.55 -41.94
CA VAL A 781 -1.03 -18.98 -42.11
C VAL A 781 -1.32 -19.74 -40.81
N THR A 782 -1.67 -21.02 -40.92
CA THR A 782 -1.78 -21.93 -39.75
C THR A 782 -0.47 -22.08 -39.00
N GLY A 783 0.65 -22.11 -39.74
CA GLY A 783 2.00 -22.21 -39.20
C GLY A 783 2.46 -23.65 -38.89
N ASN A 784 3.78 -23.85 -38.93
CA ASN A 784 4.39 -25.18 -38.87
C ASN A 784 4.42 -25.85 -37.47
N GLY A 785 3.88 -25.19 -36.45
CA GLY A 785 3.65 -25.74 -35.12
C GLY A 785 2.24 -26.30 -34.89
N LEU A 786 1.28 -26.01 -35.79
CA LEU A 786 -0.04 -26.65 -35.73
C LEU A 786 0.11 -28.17 -35.98
N PRO A 787 -0.42 -29.06 -35.13
CA PRO A 787 -0.40 -30.49 -35.39
C PRO A 787 -1.13 -30.88 -36.69
N THR A 788 -0.72 -31.98 -37.33
CA THR A 788 -1.39 -32.53 -38.53
C THR A 788 -2.77 -33.15 -38.22
N GLN A 789 -3.05 -33.40 -36.94
CA GLN A 789 -4.35 -33.82 -36.44
C GLN A 789 -4.71 -32.92 -35.25
N VAL A 790 -5.91 -32.34 -35.24
CA VAL A 790 -6.44 -31.52 -34.14
C VAL A 790 -7.83 -31.99 -33.74
N GLN A 791 -8.26 -31.68 -32.51
CA GLN A 791 -9.60 -32.02 -32.04
C GLN A 791 -10.66 -31.16 -32.76
N GLY A 792 -10.43 -29.85 -32.81
CA GLY A 792 -11.28 -28.90 -33.51
C GLY A 792 -10.50 -27.72 -34.09
N PHE A 793 -11.05 -27.12 -35.14
CA PHE A 793 -10.46 -25.96 -35.82
C PHE A 793 -11.53 -24.92 -36.15
N ARG A 794 -11.27 -23.64 -35.83
CA ARG A 794 -12.24 -22.55 -36.03
C ARG A 794 -11.60 -21.36 -36.74
N VAL A 795 -12.28 -20.78 -37.73
CA VAL A 795 -11.81 -19.59 -38.48
C VAL A 795 -12.79 -18.42 -38.31
N MET A 796 -12.29 -17.30 -37.80
CA MET A 796 -13.05 -16.10 -37.43
C MET A 796 -12.30 -14.82 -37.84
N LEU A 797 -12.12 -14.60 -39.13
CA LEU A 797 -11.46 -13.38 -39.61
C LEU A 797 -12.39 -12.16 -39.52
N GLN A 798 -11.82 -10.96 -39.50
CA GLN A 798 -12.62 -9.72 -39.43
C GLN A 798 -13.25 -9.38 -40.79
N ASN A 799 -12.58 -9.68 -41.90
CA ASN A 799 -13.10 -9.49 -43.25
C ASN A 799 -13.34 -10.83 -43.95
N SER A 800 -14.43 -10.94 -44.72
CA SER A 800 -14.76 -12.13 -45.52
C SER A 800 -13.84 -12.36 -46.73
N GLN A 801 -12.87 -11.47 -46.95
CA GLN A 801 -11.89 -11.51 -48.03
C GLN A 801 -10.47 -11.84 -47.54
N ASP A 802 -10.24 -11.81 -46.23
CA ASP A 802 -8.98 -12.28 -45.66
C ASP A 802 -8.96 -13.83 -45.70
N ALA A 803 -7.77 -14.42 -45.74
CA ALA A 803 -7.56 -15.86 -45.82
C ALA A 803 -6.62 -16.41 -44.74
N VAL A 804 -6.97 -17.56 -44.17
CA VAL A 804 -6.04 -18.44 -43.44
C VAL A 804 -5.56 -19.52 -44.39
N THR A 805 -4.26 -19.60 -44.65
CA THR A 805 -3.68 -20.66 -45.50
C THR A 805 -3.16 -21.84 -44.67
N LEU A 806 -3.51 -23.06 -45.09
CA LEU A 806 -2.93 -24.29 -44.55
C LEU A 806 -1.44 -24.38 -44.91
N THR A 807 -0.60 -24.77 -43.96
CA THR A 807 0.86 -24.95 -44.16
C THR A 807 1.27 -26.42 -44.26
N ARG A 808 0.28 -27.31 -44.20
CA ARG A 808 0.35 -28.77 -44.17
C ARG A 808 -1.06 -29.34 -44.24
N GLU A 809 -1.15 -30.63 -44.51
CA GLU A 809 -2.36 -31.44 -44.33
C GLU A 809 -2.89 -31.33 -42.89
N LEU A 810 -4.21 -31.21 -42.74
CA LEU A 810 -4.89 -31.03 -41.47
C LEU A 810 -6.11 -31.96 -41.36
N THR A 811 -6.04 -32.90 -40.42
CA THR A 811 -7.16 -33.74 -39.97
C THR A 811 -7.82 -33.14 -38.74
N ILE A 812 -9.15 -33.09 -38.71
CA ILE A 812 -9.96 -32.51 -37.64
C ILE A 812 -10.91 -33.60 -37.13
N SER A 813 -10.75 -34.02 -35.87
CA SER A 813 -11.45 -35.22 -35.37
C SER A 813 -12.88 -34.99 -34.90
N GLU A 814 -13.22 -33.79 -34.42
CA GLU A 814 -14.56 -33.47 -33.92
C GLU A 814 -15.25 -32.38 -34.76
N GLN A 815 -14.70 -31.16 -34.81
CA GLN A 815 -15.46 -30.01 -35.27
C GLN A 815 -14.61 -29.00 -36.04
N LEU A 816 -15.06 -28.67 -37.25
CA LEU A 816 -14.56 -27.55 -38.05
C LEU A 816 -15.66 -26.48 -38.14
N GLU A 817 -15.31 -25.25 -37.78
CA GLU A 817 -16.20 -24.09 -37.79
C GLU A 817 -15.61 -22.96 -38.63
N LEU A 818 -16.37 -22.45 -39.59
CA LEU A 818 -16.00 -21.29 -40.39
C LEU A 818 -17.03 -20.19 -40.13
N GLU A 819 -16.66 -19.10 -39.47
CA GLU A 819 -17.58 -18.00 -39.14
C GLU A 819 -17.49 -16.84 -40.14
N ASN A 820 -16.26 -16.46 -40.52
CA ASN A 820 -16.01 -15.38 -41.47
C ASN A 820 -14.60 -15.52 -42.08
N GLY A 821 -14.46 -15.25 -43.39
CA GLY A 821 -13.20 -15.35 -44.11
C GLY A 821 -12.93 -16.70 -44.76
N LEU A 822 -11.81 -16.76 -45.50
CA LEU A 822 -11.44 -17.89 -46.35
C LEU A 822 -10.48 -18.86 -45.62
N LEU A 823 -10.67 -20.16 -45.82
CA LEU A 823 -9.69 -21.19 -45.47
C LEU A 823 -9.07 -21.75 -46.76
N THR A 824 -7.86 -21.31 -47.11
CA THR A 824 -7.17 -21.74 -48.33
C THR A 824 -6.35 -22.99 -48.06
N THR A 825 -6.53 -24.04 -48.85
CA THR A 825 -5.82 -25.30 -48.66
C THR A 825 -4.41 -25.29 -49.25
N ASP A 826 -4.14 -24.49 -50.29
CA ASP A 826 -2.84 -24.40 -50.99
C ASP A 826 -2.27 -25.78 -51.36
N GLY A 827 -3.15 -26.66 -51.85
CA GLY A 827 -2.82 -28.05 -52.25
C GLY A 827 -2.66 -29.04 -51.08
N ASN A 828 -2.83 -28.61 -49.83
CA ASN A 828 -2.85 -29.51 -48.67
C ASN A 828 -4.22 -30.14 -48.46
N GLN A 829 -4.28 -31.38 -47.97
CA GLN A 829 -5.56 -32.02 -47.63
C GLN A 829 -6.18 -31.38 -46.36
N LEU A 830 -7.45 -30.99 -46.44
CA LEU A 830 -8.28 -30.66 -45.29
C LEU A 830 -9.31 -31.78 -45.08
N PHE A 831 -9.22 -32.49 -43.95
CA PHE A 831 -10.04 -33.66 -43.66
C PHE A 831 -10.81 -33.51 -42.34
N LEU A 832 -12.15 -33.61 -42.39
CA LEU A 832 -12.99 -33.77 -41.19
C LEU A 832 -13.30 -35.26 -40.97
N ALA A 833 -12.77 -35.84 -39.90
CA ALA A 833 -12.98 -37.24 -39.58
C ALA A 833 -14.35 -37.53 -38.93
N ASN A 834 -15.04 -36.52 -38.40
CA ASN A 834 -16.35 -36.66 -37.77
C ASN A 834 -17.45 -36.98 -38.82
N PRO A 835 -18.10 -38.15 -38.76
CA PRO A 835 -19.11 -38.56 -39.74
C PRO A 835 -20.49 -37.92 -39.53
N ALA A 836 -20.71 -37.18 -38.44
CA ALA A 836 -22.00 -36.56 -38.16
C ALA A 836 -22.36 -35.50 -39.21
N PRO A 837 -23.61 -35.48 -39.73
CA PRO A 837 -24.07 -34.41 -40.61
C PRO A 837 -24.16 -33.11 -39.82
N SER A 838 -23.40 -32.10 -40.24
CA SER A 838 -23.28 -30.81 -39.56
C SER A 838 -23.07 -29.68 -40.56
N GLY A 839 -23.72 -28.54 -40.31
CA GLY A 839 -23.41 -27.26 -40.95
C GLY A 839 -22.17 -26.65 -40.31
N MET A 840 -21.24 -26.17 -41.14
CA MET A 840 -19.87 -25.85 -40.74
C MET A 840 -19.36 -24.50 -41.26
N GLY A 841 -20.20 -23.75 -41.98
CA GLY A 841 -19.83 -22.48 -42.59
C GLY A 841 -20.96 -21.46 -42.53
N SER A 842 -20.61 -20.19 -42.70
CA SER A 842 -21.53 -19.05 -42.74
C SER A 842 -21.71 -18.57 -44.19
N PRO A 843 -22.64 -17.65 -44.47
CA PRO A 843 -22.72 -17.00 -45.78
C PRO A 843 -21.44 -16.28 -46.22
N ASN A 844 -20.54 -15.96 -45.27
CA ASN A 844 -19.33 -15.15 -45.44
C ASN A 844 -18.01 -15.93 -45.22
N SER A 845 -18.07 -17.27 -45.16
CA SER A 845 -16.88 -18.10 -44.93
C SER A 845 -16.91 -19.38 -45.75
N TRP A 846 -15.76 -19.74 -46.32
CA TRP A 846 -15.64 -20.90 -47.21
C TRP A 846 -14.19 -21.38 -47.36
N ILE A 847 -14.03 -22.50 -48.07
CA ILE A 847 -12.78 -23.22 -48.28
C ILE A 847 -12.37 -23.02 -49.74
N ASN A 848 -11.15 -22.54 -49.98
CA ASN A 848 -10.56 -22.47 -51.31
C ASN A 848 -9.68 -23.70 -51.54
N GLY A 849 -10.13 -24.58 -52.43
CA GLY A 849 -9.57 -25.91 -52.67
C GLY A 849 -10.32 -27.04 -51.94
N GLY A 850 -9.76 -28.25 -52.00
CA GLY A 850 -10.47 -29.49 -51.66
C GLY A 850 -10.75 -29.71 -50.18
N PHE A 851 -12.00 -30.08 -49.88
CA PHE A 851 -12.46 -30.46 -48.56
C PHE A 851 -12.97 -31.90 -48.55
N THR A 852 -12.32 -32.78 -47.78
CA THR A 852 -12.75 -34.16 -47.52
C THR A 852 -13.47 -34.24 -46.17
N ARG A 853 -14.58 -34.98 -46.08
CA ARG A 853 -15.16 -35.39 -44.80
C ARG A 853 -15.63 -36.85 -44.81
N THR A 854 -15.55 -37.49 -43.64
CA THR A 854 -16.20 -38.79 -43.42
C THR A 854 -17.72 -38.65 -43.56
N VAL A 855 -18.36 -39.66 -44.14
CA VAL A 855 -19.80 -39.85 -44.15
C VAL A 855 -20.12 -41.23 -43.59
N SER A 856 -21.24 -41.40 -42.90
CA SER A 856 -21.64 -42.72 -42.41
C SER A 856 -23.15 -42.88 -42.36
N GLU A 857 -23.59 -44.13 -42.46
CA GLU A 857 -24.92 -44.53 -42.01
C GLU A 857 -25.21 -44.00 -40.59
N ASN A 858 -26.20 -43.11 -40.46
CA ASN A 858 -26.61 -42.63 -39.14
C ASN A 858 -27.60 -43.62 -38.51
N THR A 859 -27.06 -44.53 -37.70
CA THR A 859 -27.84 -45.55 -36.98
C THR A 859 -28.75 -45.02 -35.87
N SER A 860 -28.85 -43.68 -35.70
CA SER A 860 -29.49 -43.04 -34.54
C SER A 860 -30.51 -41.93 -34.83
N SER A 861 -30.68 -41.50 -36.08
CA SER A 861 -31.64 -40.44 -36.47
C SER A 861 -32.67 -40.92 -37.49
N SER A 862 -33.95 -40.66 -37.24
CA SER A 862 -34.98 -40.73 -38.29
C SER A 862 -34.98 -39.46 -39.14
N GLY A 863 -34.57 -39.57 -40.40
CA GLY A 863 -34.57 -38.46 -41.37
C GLY A 863 -33.38 -38.48 -42.34
N ASN A 864 -33.40 -37.52 -43.28
CA ASN A 864 -32.37 -37.34 -44.30
C ASN A 864 -31.06 -36.81 -43.69
N LEU A 865 -29.93 -37.19 -44.29
CA LEU A 865 -28.58 -36.81 -43.85
C LEU A 865 -27.99 -35.78 -44.82
N LEU A 866 -27.93 -34.51 -44.40
CA LEU A 866 -27.34 -33.42 -45.18
C LEU A 866 -25.87 -33.19 -44.79
N TYR A 867 -24.97 -33.48 -45.72
CA TYR A 867 -23.55 -33.14 -45.64
C TYR A 867 -23.28 -31.84 -46.40
N PHE A 868 -22.70 -30.87 -45.70
CA PHE A 868 -22.45 -29.53 -46.24
C PHE A 868 -20.96 -29.30 -46.49
N PHE A 869 -20.67 -28.71 -47.66
CA PHE A 869 -19.33 -28.41 -48.17
C PHE A 869 -19.27 -26.93 -48.57
N PRO A 870 -18.79 -26.05 -47.68
CA PRO A 870 -18.65 -24.62 -47.97
C PRO A 870 -17.37 -24.41 -48.79
N VAL A 871 -17.34 -24.89 -50.03
CA VAL A 871 -16.20 -24.72 -50.95
C VAL A 871 -16.39 -23.51 -51.87
N GLY A 872 -15.34 -23.13 -52.58
CA GLY A 872 -15.34 -22.02 -53.55
C GLY A 872 -13.94 -21.73 -54.08
N THR A 873 -13.79 -20.59 -54.75
CA THR A 873 -12.48 -20.01 -55.13
C THR A 873 -12.16 -18.79 -54.26
N GLU A 874 -11.11 -18.02 -54.55
CA GLU A 874 -10.90 -16.71 -53.91
C GLU A 874 -12.07 -15.73 -54.13
N THR A 875 -12.82 -15.89 -55.22
CA THR A 875 -13.90 -14.95 -55.63
C THR A 875 -15.30 -15.51 -55.37
N TYR A 876 -15.54 -16.78 -55.70
CA TYR A 876 -16.89 -17.35 -55.77
C TYR A 876 -17.24 -18.25 -54.57
N ARG A 877 -18.45 -18.07 -54.02
CA ARG A 877 -18.97 -18.79 -52.84
C ARG A 877 -19.85 -19.98 -53.27
N SER A 878 -19.18 -21.00 -53.79
CA SER A 878 -19.77 -22.12 -54.51
C SER A 878 -20.11 -23.30 -53.60
N PHE A 879 -21.10 -23.16 -52.71
CA PHE A 879 -21.36 -24.19 -51.70
C PHE A 879 -22.07 -25.40 -52.29
N ALA A 880 -21.72 -26.60 -51.84
CA ALA A 880 -22.43 -27.83 -52.15
C ALA A 880 -23.07 -28.46 -50.91
N GLY A 881 -24.33 -28.89 -51.02
CA GLY A 881 -25.03 -29.72 -50.05
C GLY A 881 -25.38 -31.07 -50.66
N ILE A 882 -24.95 -32.16 -50.03
CA ILE A 882 -25.22 -33.54 -50.47
C ILE A 882 -26.17 -34.16 -49.45
N MET A 883 -27.40 -34.42 -49.84
CA MET A 883 -28.46 -34.92 -48.98
C MET A 883 -28.82 -36.36 -49.32
N PHE A 884 -28.45 -37.30 -48.46
CA PHE A 884 -28.92 -38.68 -48.56
C PHE A 884 -30.31 -38.81 -47.93
N TYR A 885 -31.22 -39.50 -48.62
CA TYR A 885 -32.53 -39.82 -48.06
C TYR A 885 -32.40 -40.82 -46.90
N GLU A 886 -33.40 -40.85 -46.01
CA GLU A 886 -33.45 -41.77 -44.86
C GLU A 886 -33.20 -43.23 -45.30
N GLY A 887 -32.10 -43.81 -44.83
CA GLY A 887 -31.69 -45.19 -45.14
C GLY A 887 -31.16 -45.44 -46.55
N GLN A 888 -30.79 -44.40 -47.32
CA GLN A 888 -30.21 -44.54 -48.67
C GLN A 888 -28.68 -44.33 -48.77
N LEU A 889 -28.02 -43.88 -47.69
CA LEU A 889 -26.56 -43.88 -47.61
C LEU A 889 -26.09 -45.29 -47.22
N ASN A 890 -25.29 -45.96 -48.07
CA ASN A 890 -24.66 -47.24 -47.77
C ASN A 890 -23.12 -47.11 -47.85
N THR A 891 -22.42 -47.47 -46.78
CA THR A 891 -20.98 -47.16 -46.60
C THR A 891 -20.15 -48.39 -46.21
N ASN A 892 -18.86 -48.39 -46.56
CA ASN A 892 -17.86 -49.20 -45.85
C ASN A 892 -17.47 -48.53 -44.51
N ASP A 893 -16.57 -49.16 -43.74
CA ASP A 893 -16.19 -48.68 -42.40
C ASP A 893 -15.47 -47.31 -42.36
N GLU A 894 -15.05 -46.74 -43.51
CA GLU A 894 -14.25 -45.49 -43.59
C GLU A 894 -14.68 -44.59 -44.77
N ALA A 895 -15.97 -44.55 -45.13
CA ALA A 895 -16.43 -43.82 -46.30
C ALA A 895 -16.24 -42.29 -46.20
N THR A 896 -15.81 -41.67 -47.30
CA THR A 896 -15.57 -40.22 -47.38
C THR A 896 -16.15 -39.61 -48.64
N LEU A 897 -16.45 -38.32 -48.57
CA LEU A 897 -16.73 -37.46 -49.73
C LEU A 897 -15.68 -36.34 -49.76
N THR A 898 -15.10 -36.10 -50.92
CA THR A 898 -14.23 -34.96 -51.21
C THR A 898 -14.92 -34.06 -52.21
N VAL A 899 -15.04 -32.77 -51.89
CA VAL A 899 -15.61 -31.77 -52.79
C VAL A 899 -14.59 -30.68 -53.08
N ASN A 900 -14.45 -30.34 -54.35
CA ASN A 900 -13.74 -29.18 -54.86
C ASN A 900 -14.73 -28.26 -55.59
N PHE A 901 -14.40 -26.98 -55.69
CA PHE A 901 -14.92 -26.11 -56.76
C PHE A 901 -13.73 -25.64 -57.59
N ILE A 902 -13.81 -25.80 -58.91
CA ILE A 902 -12.67 -25.73 -59.82
C ILE A 902 -12.98 -24.72 -60.94
N ASP A 903 -12.03 -23.82 -61.22
CA ASP A 903 -12.08 -22.92 -62.36
C ASP A 903 -12.24 -23.72 -63.68
N PRO A 904 -13.03 -23.24 -64.66
CA PRO A 904 -13.26 -24.01 -65.87
C PRO A 904 -11.98 -24.13 -66.72
N PRO A 905 -11.71 -25.28 -67.36
CA PRO A 905 -10.65 -25.41 -68.35
C PRO A 905 -10.97 -24.58 -69.62
N GLN A 906 -10.12 -24.66 -70.65
CA GLN A 906 -10.37 -23.96 -71.92
C GLN A 906 -11.77 -24.31 -72.46
N ALA A 907 -12.53 -23.30 -72.91
CA ALA A 907 -13.97 -23.42 -73.18
C ALA A 907 -14.36 -24.61 -74.09
N GLU A 908 -13.57 -24.93 -75.11
CA GLU A 908 -13.81 -26.08 -76.00
C GLU A 908 -13.71 -27.44 -75.27
N GLU A 909 -12.84 -27.58 -74.27
CA GLU A 909 -12.72 -28.80 -73.44
C GLU A 909 -13.76 -28.84 -72.31
N TYR A 910 -14.25 -27.67 -71.89
CA TYR A 910 -15.24 -27.55 -70.82
C TYR A 910 -16.66 -27.89 -71.31
N LEU A 911 -17.05 -27.41 -72.50
CA LEU A 911 -18.42 -27.55 -73.03
C LEU A 911 -18.78 -28.97 -73.52
N GLY A 912 -17.80 -29.81 -73.89
CA GLY A 912 -18.05 -31.21 -74.27
C GLY A 912 -19.00 -31.38 -75.47
N ASN A 913 -20.14 -32.05 -75.23
CA ASN A 913 -21.23 -32.30 -76.19
C ASN A 913 -22.13 -31.09 -76.49
N LEU A 914 -22.08 -30.04 -75.69
CA LEU A 914 -23.00 -28.91 -75.82
C LEU A 914 -22.80 -28.16 -77.16
N PRO A 915 -23.86 -27.69 -77.84
CA PRO A 915 -25.23 -27.53 -77.33
C PRO A 915 -26.12 -28.79 -77.42
N GLU A 916 -26.90 -29.05 -76.36
CA GLU A 916 -27.88 -30.15 -76.28
C GLU A 916 -29.23 -29.69 -75.68
N GLU A 917 -30.35 -30.26 -76.14
CA GLU A 917 -31.68 -29.99 -75.57
C GLU A 917 -31.95 -30.90 -74.37
N ILE A 918 -31.97 -30.30 -73.19
CA ILE A 918 -32.06 -30.98 -71.90
C ILE A 918 -33.24 -30.41 -71.10
N ASP A 919 -34.16 -31.28 -70.67
CA ASP A 919 -35.41 -30.91 -69.97
C ASP A 919 -36.22 -29.80 -70.69
N GLY A 920 -36.22 -29.84 -72.04
CA GLY A 920 -36.88 -28.86 -72.90
C GLY A 920 -36.19 -27.49 -73.00
N ILE A 921 -34.93 -27.40 -72.56
CA ILE A 921 -34.09 -26.19 -72.63
C ILE A 921 -32.83 -26.50 -73.45
N LEU A 922 -32.49 -25.65 -74.41
CA LEU A 922 -31.28 -25.82 -75.21
C LEU A 922 -30.06 -25.35 -74.42
N ILE A 923 -29.43 -26.26 -73.66
CA ILE A 923 -28.21 -25.91 -72.94
C ILE A 923 -27.08 -25.78 -73.95
N ASN A 924 -26.60 -24.57 -74.17
CA ASN A 924 -25.49 -24.26 -75.08
C ASN A 924 -24.24 -23.77 -74.37
N THR A 925 -24.33 -23.43 -73.09
CA THR A 925 -23.25 -22.87 -72.30
C THR A 925 -23.23 -23.42 -70.87
N LEU A 926 -22.10 -23.23 -70.20
CA LEU A 926 -21.87 -23.58 -68.79
C LEU A 926 -21.35 -22.34 -68.04
N SER A 927 -21.57 -22.31 -66.73
CA SER A 927 -21.04 -21.28 -65.84
C SER A 927 -19.52 -21.13 -66.00
N ASN A 928 -19.09 -19.90 -66.30
CA ASN A 928 -17.68 -19.53 -66.47
C ASN A 928 -16.97 -19.31 -65.12
N GLU A 929 -17.73 -19.31 -64.03
CA GLU A 929 -17.25 -19.18 -62.66
C GLU A 929 -16.65 -20.49 -62.11
N GLY A 930 -17.03 -21.64 -62.68
CA GLY A 930 -16.46 -22.95 -62.37
C GLY A 930 -17.49 -24.08 -62.23
N TYR A 931 -16.97 -25.26 -61.86
CA TYR A 931 -17.74 -26.48 -61.64
C TYR A 931 -17.36 -27.15 -60.32
N TRP A 932 -18.26 -27.97 -59.79
CA TRP A 932 -18.03 -28.77 -58.60
C TRP A 932 -17.49 -30.13 -59.01
N ASP A 933 -16.41 -30.57 -58.38
CA ASP A 933 -15.90 -31.93 -58.50
C ASP A 933 -16.18 -32.67 -57.19
N VAL A 934 -17.01 -33.71 -57.25
CA VAL A 934 -17.45 -34.48 -56.08
C VAL A 934 -16.97 -35.91 -56.25
N ASN A 935 -15.99 -36.29 -55.43
CA ASN A 935 -15.43 -37.63 -55.39
C ASN A 935 -15.84 -38.35 -54.11
N GLN A 936 -15.98 -39.68 -54.20
CA GLN A 936 -16.26 -40.54 -53.05
C GLN A 936 -15.19 -41.62 -52.91
N ASP A 937 -14.92 -42.02 -51.68
CA ASP A 937 -14.29 -43.32 -51.38
C ASP A 937 -15.19 -44.08 -50.40
N GLY A 938 -15.35 -45.38 -50.59
CA GLY A 938 -16.11 -46.25 -49.70
C GLY A 938 -17.65 -46.15 -49.70
N VAL A 939 -18.26 -45.31 -50.55
CA VAL A 939 -19.72 -45.23 -50.74
C VAL A 939 -20.15 -46.25 -51.80
N ILE A 940 -21.12 -47.12 -51.48
CA ILE A 940 -21.33 -48.37 -52.25
C ILE A 940 -22.54 -48.33 -53.20
N ASP A 941 -23.65 -47.73 -52.78
CA ASP A 941 -24.88 -47.59 -53.60
C ASP A 941 -25.77 -46.51 -52.97
N THR A 942 -25.99 -45.37 -53.65
CA THR A 942 -26.70 -44.21 -53.09
C THR A 942 -27.38 -43.34 -54.14
N GLU A 943 -28.68 -43.11 -53.97
CA GLU A 943 -29.42 -41.99 -54.58
C GLU A 943 -29.47 -40.81 -53.58
N TYR A 944 -29.23 -39.59 -54.05
CA TYR A 944 -29.15 -38.39 -53.20
C TYR A 944 -29.73 -37.15 -53.88
N SER A 945 -29.92 -36.06 -53.11
CA SER A 945 -30.11 -34.72 -53.67
C SER A 945 -28.82 -33.91 -53.59
N ILE A 946 -28.48 -33.16 -54.64
CA ILE A 946 -27.40 -32.16 -54.61
C ILE A 946 -27.99 -30.76 -54.63
N SER A 947 -27.55 -29.89 -53.73
CA SER A 947 -27.82 -28.45 -53.77
C SER A 947 -26.53 -27.68 -54.04
N LEU A 948 -26.57 -26.76 -54.99
CA LEU A 948 -25.44 -25.93 -55.42
C LEU A 948 -25.80 -24.45 -55.24
N ARG A 949 -24.99 -23.70 -54.49
CA ARG A 949 -25.12 -22.25 -54.30
C ARG A 949 -24.25 -21.53 -55.34
N ALA A 950 -24.87 -20.76 -56.23
CA ALA A 950 -24.17 -19.86 -57.15
C ALA A 950 -23.90 -18.51 -56.45
N GLY A 951 -23.00 -18.51 -55.46
CA GLY A 951 -22.74 -17.37 -54.60
C GLY A 951 -21.80 -16.34 -55.23
N GLY A 952 -22.32 -15.17 -55.58
CA GLY A 952 -21.56 -14.12 -56.30
C GLY A 952 -21.30 -14.41 -57.79
N PHE A 953 -22.09 -15.29 -58.41
CA PHE A 953 -22.03 -15.51 -59.87
C PHE A 953 -22.77 -14.36 -60.57
N GLU A 954 -22.20 -13.83 -61.67
CA GLU A 954 -22.83 -12.77 -62.45
C GLU A 954 -23.70 -13.35 -63.58
N GLY A 955 -24.62 -12.55 -64.16
CA GLY A 955 -25.35 -12.94 -65.37
C GLY A 955 -26.52 -13.93 -65.23
N ILE A 956 -26.86 -14.41 -64.02
CA ILE A 956 -28.05 -15.26 -63.82
C ILE A 956 -29.35 -14.41 -63.88
N GLU A 957 -29.91 -14.29 -65.08
CA GLU A 957 -31.19 -13.56 -65.30
C GLU A 957 -32.42 -14.48 -65.26
N THR A 958 -32.29 -15.67 -65.84
CA THR A 958 -33.36 -16.67 -66.03
C THR A 958 -33.04 -17.94 -65.22
N PRO A 959 -33.15 -17.92 -63.87
CA PRO A 959 -32.79 -19.07 -63.03
C PRO A 959 -33.66 -20.32 -63.29
N SER A 960 -34.85 -20.15 -63.88
CA SER A 960 -35.69 -21.25 -64.38
C SER A 960 -35.11 -21.97 -65.60
N SER A 961 -34.20 -21.32 -66.34
CA SER A 961 -33.52 -21.90 -67.49
C SER A 961 -32.21 -22.61 -67.15
N ILE A 962 -31.72 -22.48 -65.91
CA ILE A 962 -30.52 -23.18 -65.47
C ILE A 962 -30.83 -24.66 -65.21
N ARG A 963 -29.89 -25.56 -65.49
CA ARG A 963 -29.91 -26.97 -65.06
C ARG A 963 -28.60 -27.36 -64.40
N ILE A 964 -28.68 -28.29 -63.44
CA ILE A 964 -27.48 -28.95 -62.90
C ILE A 964 -27.16 -30.11 -63.84
N LEU A 965 -26.03 -30.03 -64.53
CA LEU A 965 -25.49 -31.08 -65.36
C LEU A 965 -24.38 -31.85 -64.63
N LYS A 966 -24.14 -33.09 -65.02
CA LYS A 966 -23.05 -33.95 -64.52
C LYS A 966 -22.28 -34.62 -65.66
N ARG A 967 -21.03 -35.01 -65.41
CA ARG A 967 -20.24 -35.95 -66.25
C ARG A 967 -19.19 -36.63 -65.38
N ASN A 968 -18.84 -37.90 -65.64
CA ASN A 968 -17.95 -38.65 -64.73
C ASN A 968 -16.52 -38.09 -64.70
N ASP A 969 -15.97 -37.77 -65.88
CA ASP A 969 -14.73 -37.03 -66.02
C ASP A 969 -14.76 -36.16 -67.30
N ARG A 970 -13.75 -35.31 -67.48
CA ARG A 970 -13.56 -34.42 -68.65
C ARG A 970 -13.65 -35.05 -70.06
N ASN A 971 -13.65 -36.37 -70.20
CA ASN A 971 -13.73 -37.09 -71.48
C ASN A 971 -15.15 -37.60 -71.78
N ASP A 972 -16.07 -37.51 -70.82
CA ASP A 972 -17.49 -37.87 -70.97
C ASP A 972 -18.35 -36.64 -71.32
N ASP A 973 -19.48 -36.92 -71.96
CA ASP A 973 -20.51 -35.93 -72.30
C ASP A 973 -21.28 -35.48 -71.03
N TRP A 974 -21.74 -34.22 -71.02
CA TRP A 974 -22.61 -33.67 -69.97
C TRP A 974 -24.05 -34.17 -70.11
N GLU A 975 -24.61 -34.70 -69.02
CA GLU A 975 -25.98 -35.18 -68.91
C GLU A 975 -26.73 -34.51 -67.73
N MET A 976 -28.04 -34.72 -67.59
CA MET A 976 -28.78 -34.26 -66.41
C MET A 976 -28.29 -34.92 -65.14
N ALA A 977 -28.12 -34.14 -64.07
CA ALA A 977 -27.72 -34.69 -62.78
C ALA A 977 -28.79 -35.58 -62.12
N GLY A 978 -30.08 -35.43 -62.44
CA GLY A 978 -31.17 -36.24 -61.88
C GLY A 978 -32.55 -35.84 -62.42
N ASP A 979 -33.62 -36.22 -61.71
CA ASP A 979 -35.00 -36.19 -62.24
C ASP A 979 -35.86 -34.96 -61.84
N GLU A 980 -35.70 -34.40 -60.64
CA GLU A 980 -36.49 -33.24 -60.18
C GLU A 980 -35.61 -32.03 -59.85
N PHE A 981 -35.70 -30.99 -60.69
CA PHE A 981 -35.00 -29.72 -60.55
C PHE A 981 -35.86 -28.67 -59.85
N SER A 982 -35.25 -27.91 -58.94
CA SER A 982 -35.86 -26.71 -58.36
C SER A 982 -34.80 -25.65 -58.05
N TYR A 983 -35.22 -24.40 -57.89
CA TYR A 983 -34.33 -23.30 -57.54
C TYR A 983 -34.97 -22.35 -56.52
N GLY A 984 -34.14 -21.62 -55.79
CA GLY A 984 -34.53 -20.58 -54.85
C GLY A 984 -33.51 -19.45 -54.79
N THR A 985 -33.90 -18.35 -54.14
CA THR A 985 -33.03 -17.19 -53.90
C THR A 985 -32.98 -16.85 -52.43
N SER A 986 -31.79 -16.52 -51.92
CA SER A 986 -31.61 -16.00 -50.57
C SER A 986 -30.47 -15.00 -50.54
N GLU A 987 -30.71 -13.83 -49.96
CA GLU A 987 -29.73 -12.73 -49.80
C GLU A 987 -29.07 -12.23 -51.11
N GLY A 988 -29.64 -12.54 -52.27
CA GLY A 988 -29.12 -12.19 -53.60
C GLY A 988 -28.40 -13.33 -54.31
N ASP A 989 -28.10 -14.43 -53.63
CA ASP A 989 -27.53 -15.64 -54.24
C ASP A 989 -28.63 -16.60 -54.72
N PHE A 990 -28.31 -17.36 -55.76
CA PHE A 990 -29.14 -18.46 -56.26
C PHE A 990 -28.73 -19.80 -55.65
N TYR A 991 -29.73 -20.63 -55.37
CA TYR A 991 -29.58 -22.00 -54.90
C TYR A 991 -30.32 -22.91 -55.85
N PHE A 992 -29.62 -23.87 -56.45
CA PHE A 992 -30.16 -24.88 -57.34
C PHE A 992 -30.18 -26.22 -56.62
N LEU A 993 -31.27 -26.98 -56.72
CA LEU A 993 -31.45 -28.28 -56.09
C LEU A 993 -31.88 -29.29 -57.16
N GLN A 994 -31.10 -30.36 -57.30
CA GLN A 994 -31.45 -31.51 -58.11
C GLN A 994 -31.65 -32.72 -57.18
N GLN A 995 -32.79 -33.39 -57.33
CA GLN A 995 -33.11 -34.63 -56.62
C GLN A 995 -32.87 -35.86 -57.50
N ASN A 996 -32.81 -37.03 -56.85
CA ASN A 996 -32.61 -38.35 -57.46
C ASN A 996 -31.30 -38.44 -58.29
N VAL A 997 -30.25 -37.81 -57.77
CA VAL A 997 -28.90 -37.85 -58.35
C VAL A 997 -28.27 -39.21 -58.08
N ASN A 998 -27.71 -39.80 -59.13
CA ASN A 998 -27.03 -41.09 -59.09
C ASN A 998 -25.56 -40.94 -59.54
N GLY A 999 -24.64 -41.48 -58.75
CA GLY A 999 -23.19 -41.39 -58.98
C GLY A 999 -22.59 -40.01 -58.67
N PHE A 1000 -21.44 -40.02 -58.02
CA PHE A 1000 -20.61 -38.82 -57.77
C PHE A 1000 -19.68 -38.57 -58.95
N SER A 1001 -19.44 -37.30 -59.27
CA SER A 1001 -18.83 -36.87 -60.53
C SER A 1001 -18.49 -35.37 -60.53
N GLU A 1002 -18.09 -34.84 -61.70
CA GLU A 1002 -18.15 -33.40 -61.96
C GLU A 1002 -19.62 -32.94 -62.11
N PHE A 1003 -19.93 -31.72 -61.67
CA PHE A 1003 -21.24 -31.06 -61.73
C PHE A 1003 -21.08 -29.59 -62.13
N ALA A 1004 -21.87 -29.11 -63.12
CA ALA A 1004 -21.84 -27.72 -63.57
C ALA A 1004 -23.26 -27.14 -63.69
N LEU A 1005 -23.36 -25.81 -63.71
CA LEU A 1005 -24.59 -25.11 -64.04
C LEU A 1005 -24.59 -24.76 -65.53
N GLY A 1006 -25.56 -25.26 -66.28
CA GLY A 1006 -25.74 -24.97 -67.70
C GLY A 1006 -26.99 -24.13 -67.99
N SER A 1007 -26.99 -23.38 -69.08
CA SER A 1007 -28.14 -22.57 -69.54
C SER A 1007 -28.20 -22.41 -71.07
N ASP A 1008 -29.26 -21.74 -71.55
CA ASP A 1008 -29.53 -21.39 -72.96
C ASP A 1008 -29.08 -19.97 -73.36
N PHE A 1009 -28.27 -19.28 -72.51
CA PHE A 1009 -27.86 -17.89 -72.72
C PHE A 1009 -26.35 -17.67 -72.58
N ASP A 1010 -25.67 -17.36 -73.69
CA ASP A 1010 -24.23 -17.07 -73.81
C ASP A 1010 -23.78 -15.71 -73.18
N ILE A 1011 -24.38 -15.31 -72.05
CA ILE A 1011 -24.31 -13.97 -71.44
C ILE A 1011 -25.23 -12.94 -72.16
N ASN A 1012 -25.83 -12.07 -71.36
CA ASN A 1012 -26.83 -11.02 -71.64
C ASN A 1012 -26.62 -10.24 -72.98
N PRO A 1013 -27.69 -9.93 -73.77
CA PRO A 1013 -27.56 -9.16 -75.01
C PRO A 1013 -26.89 -7.78 -74.81
N LEU A 1014 -26.01 -7.43 -75.76
CA LEU A 1014 -25.21 -6.20 -75.72
C LEU A 1014 -26.07 -4.94 -75.51
N PRO A 1015 -25.89 -4.19 -74.40
CA PRO A 1015 -26.36 -2.82 -74.32
C PRO A 1015 -25.56 -1.92 -75.26
N VAL A 1016 -26.04 -0.71 -75.52
CA VAL A 1016 -25.25 0.34 -76.16
C VAL A 1016 -23.94 0.53 -75.39
N ASP A 1017 -22.80 0.45 -76.09
CA ASP A 1017 -21.47 0.68 -75.51
C ASP A 1017 -21.32 2.17 -75.10
N TRP A 1018 -21.61 2.45 -73.83
CA TRP A 1018 -21.44 3.76 -73.22
C TRP A 1018 -19.94 4.06 -73.05
N LEU A 1019 -19.39 4.97 -73.86
CA LEU A 1019 -18.02 5.45 -73.68
C LEU A 1019 -17.90 6.35 -72.44
N SER A 1020 -18.95 7.10 -72.14
CA SER A 1020 -19.07 7.92 -70.93
C SER A 1020 -20.52 8.26 -70.63
N PHE A 1021 -20.81 8.46 -69.35
CA PHE A 1021 -21.98 9.19 -68.88
C PHE A 1021 -21.57 9.93 -67.60
N GLU A 1022 -21.67 11.25 -67.61
CA GLU A 1022 -21.21 12.15 -66.56
C GLU A 1022 -22.29 13.17 -66.19
N ALA A 1023 -22.26 13.65 -64.95
CA ALA A 1023 -23.12 14.71 -64.43
C ALA A 1023 -22.27 15.76 -63.71
N GLU A 1024 -22.39 17.02 -64.13
CA GLU A 1024 -21.68 18.17 -63.55
C GLU A 1024 -22.67 19.24 -63.11
N LEU A 1025 -22.46 19.83 -61.93
CA LEU A 1025 -23.24 20.97 -61.45
C LEU A 1025 -22.59 22.27 -61.94
N LEU A 1026 -23.27 22.98 -62.84
CA LEU A 1026 -22.81 24.24 -63.45
C LEU A 1026 -23.85 25.33 -63.21
N ASP A 1027 -23.45 26.43 -62.56
CA ASP A 1027 -24.28 27.61 -62.27
C ASP A 1027 -25.65 27.33 -61.59
N GLY A 1028 -25.77 26.18 -60.91
CA GLY A 1028 -26.99 25.74 -60.22
C GLY A 1028 -27.89 24.79 -61.03
N GLU A 1029 -27.54 24.53 -62.29
CA GLU A 1029 -28.14 23.50 -63.14
C GLU A 1029 -27.25 22.24 -63.15
N VAL A 1030 -27.82 21.08 -63.48
CA VAL A 1030 -27.03 19.86 -63.75
C VAL A 1030 -26.91 19.65 -65.26
N LEU A 1031 -25.68 19.70 -65.76
CA LEU A 1031 -25.33 19.27 -67.10
C LEU A 1031 -25.04 17.77 -67.09
N LEU A 1032 -25.82 17.01 -67.86
CA LEU A 1032 -25.59 15.61 -68.16
C LEU A 1032 -24.95 15.50 -69.54
N THR A 1033 -23.89 14.72 -69.67
CA THR A 1033 -23.27 14.40 -70.97
C THR A 1033 -23.04 12.90 -71.09
N TRP A 1034 -23.24 12.34 -72.28
CA TRP A 1034 -22.90 10.95 -72.56
C TRP A 1034 -22.40 10.76 -73.99
N GLN A 1035 -21.62 9.70 -74.18
CA GLN A 1035 -21.13 9.26 -75.47
C GLN A 1035 -21.40 7.78 -75.68
N THR A 1036 -21.80 7.42 -76.90
CA THR A 1036 -22.07 6.05 -77.33
C THR A 1036 -21.04 5.67 -78.39
N ALA A 1037 -20.41 4.50 -78.29
CA ALA A 1037 -19.42 4.05 -79.27
C ALA A 1037 -20.10 3.67 -80.60
N THR A 1038 -21.19 2.94 -80.49
CA THR A 1038 -22.07 2.47 -81.56
C THR A 1038 -23.52 2.50 -81.09
N GLU A 1039 -24.46 2.60 -82.02
CA GLU A 1039 -25.91 2.52 -81.77
C GLU A 1039 -26.52 1.61 -82.84
N ILE A 1040 -27.37 0.68 -82.43
CA ILE A 1040 -28.09 -0.22 -83.34
C ILE A 1040 -29.57 -0.18 -82.95
N ASN A 1041 -30.45 0.08 -83.92
CA ASN A 1041 -31.90 0.24 -83.78
C ASN A 1041 -32.43 1.28 -82.75
N ASN A 1042 -31.58 2.17 -82.25
CA ASN A 1042 -31.91 3.15 -81.21
C ASN A 1042 -32.85 4.28 -81.70
N ASP A 1043 -34.08 4.33 -81.20
CA ASP A 1043 -35.07 5.38 -81.50
C ASP A 1043 -34.82 6.64 -80.66
N PHE A 1044 -34.68 6.51 -79.32
CA PHE A 1044 -34.43 7.65 -78.44
C PHE A 1044 -33.82 7.30 -77.07
N PHE A 1045 -33.20 8.31 -76.46
CA PHE A 1045 -32.78 8.32 -75.06
C PHE A 1045 -33.79 9.09 -74.19
N THR A 1046 -34.19 8.52 -73.06
CA THR A 1046 -34.96 9.17 -72.00
C THR A 1046 -34.04 9.48 -70.82
N VAL A 1047 -33.93 10.75 -70.44
CA VAL A 1047 -33.18 11.18 -69.26
C VAL A 1047 -34.05 10.99 -68.01
N LEU A 1048 -33.53 10.31 -67.00
CA LEU A 1048 -34.23 9.97 -65.76
C LEU A 1048 -33.51 10.57 -64.54
N ARG A 1049 -34.27 11.06 -63.54
CA ARG A 1049 -33.75 11.60 -62.27
C ARG A 1049 -34.47 11.02 -61.05
N SER A 1050 -33.72 10.70 -60.01
CA SER A 1050 -34.20 10.32 -58.68
C SER A 1050 -33.54 11.18 -57.59
N THR A 1051 -34.21 11.33 -56.44
CA THR A 1051 -33.65 11.93 -55.21
C THR A 1051 -33.27 10.89 -54.13
N ASP A 1052 -33.63 9.62 -54.34
CA ASP A 1052 -33.45 8.51 -53.40
C ASP A 1052 -32.63 7.33 -53.98
N GLY A 1053 -32.27 7.40 -55.26
CA GLY A 1053 -31.57 6.34 -56.00
C GLY A 1053 -32.47 5.17 -56.43
N MET A 1054 -33.77 5.20 -56.08
CA MET A 1054 -34.73 4.11 -56.32
C MET A 1054 -35.82 4.52 -57.31
N TYR A 1055 -36.52 5.61 -57.04
CA TYR A 1055 -37.65 6.08 -57.84
C TYR A 1055 -37.22 7.16 -58.84
N PHE A 1056 -37.13 6.78 -60.11
CA PHE A 1056 -36.68 7.65 -61.20
C PHE A 1056 -37.85 8.21 -62.01
N GLN A 1057 -37.93 9.54 -62.12
CA GLN A 1057 -38.89 10.25 -62.97
C GLN A 1057 -38.22 10.71 -64.29
N PRO A 1058 -38.92 10.68 -65.43
CA PRO A 1058 -38.40 11.23 -66.69
C PRO A 1058 -38.32 12.76 -66.65
N LEU A 1059 -37.23 13.30 -67.18
CA LEU A 1059 -37.02 14.74 -67.37
C LEU A 1059 -37.27 15.16 -68.82
N GLY A 1060 -36.81 14.36 -69.77
CA GLY A 1060 -36.93 14.65 -71.21
C GLY A 1060 -36.44 13.51 -72.08
N GLN A 1061 -36.59 13.66 -73.39
CA GLN A 1061 -36.16 12.69 -74.40
C GLN A 1061 -35.34 13.38 -75.48
N LEU A 1062 -34.34 12.68 -76.01
CA LEU A 1062 -33.54 13.08 -77.16
C LEU A 1062 -33.56 11.94 -78.20
N PRO A 1063 -33.72 12.24 -79.50
CA PRO A 1063 -33.69 11.20 -80.53
C PRO A 1063 -32.30 10.54 -80.61
N GLY A 1064 -32.29 9.23 -80.83
CA GLY A 1064 -31.10 8.44 -81.11
C GLY A 1064 -30.60 8.64 -82.55
N ALA A 1065 -29.46 8.06 -82.88
CA ALA A 1065 -28.95 8.06 -84.25
C ALA A 1065 -29.55 6.96 -85.14
N GLY A 1066 -30.45 6.11 -84.61
CA GLY A 1066 -31.04 4.97 -85.31
C GLY A 1066 -30.05 3.83 -85.45
N ASN A 1067 -29.08 3.96 -86.37
CA ASN A 1067 -27.98 3.03 -86.53
C ASN A 1067 -26.69 3.82 -86.82
N SER A 1068 -25.69 3.72 -85.94
CA SER A 1068 -24.42 4.43 -86.03
C SER A 1068 -23.25 3.54 -85.61
N ASN A 1069 -22.20 3.50 -86.43
CA ASN A 1069 -20.89 2.92 -86.07
C ASN A 1069 -19.83 4.00 -85.82
N GLN A 1070 -20.27 5.22 -85.46
CA GLN A 1070 -19.41 6.35 -85.09
C GLN A 1070 -19.85 6.92 -83.75
N VAL A 1071 -18.87 7.35 -82.96
CA VAL A 1071 -19.10 7.95 -81.64
C VAL A 1071 -20.11 9.10 -81.73
N GLN A 1072 -21.25 8.96 -81.05
CA GLN A 1072 -22.20 10.05 -80.88
C GLN A 1072 -21.98 10.70 -79.51
N SER A 1073 -22.41 11.96 -79.38
CA SER A 1073 -22.26 12.75 -78.16
C SER A 1073 -23.54 13.52 -77.90
N TYR A 1074 -24.05 13.41 -76.69
CA TYR A 1074 -25.33 13.97 -76.27
C TYR A 1074 -25.15 14.77 -74.99
N SER A 1075 -26.01 15.78 -74.82
CA SER A 1075 -26.06 16.57 -73.60
C SER A 1075 -27.49 16.95 -73.23
N TYR A 1076 -27.76 17.05 -71.93
CA TYR A 1076 -29.06 17.47 -71.39
C TYR A 1076 -28.87 18.32 -70.14
N HIS A 1077 -29.62 19.42 -70.04
CA HIS A 1077 -29.62 20.31 -68.88
C HIS A 1077 -30.84 20.06 -68.01
N ASP A 1078 -30.63 19.63 -66.76
CA ASP A 1078 -31.63 19.75 -65.70
C ASP A 1078 -31.49 21.12 -65.02
N SER A 1079 -32.31 22.07 -65.45
CA SER A 1079 -32.33 23.45 -64.94
C SER A 1079 -32.98 23.61 -63.57
N HIS A 1080 -33.57 22.54 -63.02
CA HIS A 1080 -34.28 22.57 -61.74
C HIS A 1080 -33.96 21.32 -60.92
N PRO A 1081 -32.67 21.04 -60.61
CA PRO A 1081 -32.29 19.92 -59.76
C PRO A 1081 -32.85 20.13 -58.36
N LYS A 1082 -33.12 19.04 -57.63
CA LYS A 1082 -33.60 19.15 -56.24
C LYS A 1082 -32.44 19.52 -55.32
N PRO A 1083 -32.66 20.28 -54.23
CA PRO A 1083 -31.60 20.67 -53.29
C PRO A 1083 -31.20 19.48 -52.39
N SER A 1084 -30.52 18.50 -52.99
CA SER A 1084 -30.04 17.25 -52.41
C SER A 1084 -29.03 16.58 -53.35
N ILE A 1085 -28.57 15.37 -53.03
CA ILE A 1085 -28.05 14.46 -54.05
C ILE A 1085 -29.17 14.18 -55.06
N ASN A 1086 -28.86 14.32 -56.34
CA ASN A 1086 -29.71 13.92 -57.46
C ASN A 1086 -28.98 12.79 -58.19
N TYR A 1087 -29.68 11.69 -58.39
CA TYR A 1087 -29.21 10.53 -59.12
C TYR A 1087 -29.79 10.58 -60.53
N TYR A 1088 -28.96 10.42 -61.55
CA TYR A 1088 -29.37 10.45 -62.94
C TYR A 1088 -28.99 9.14 -63.63
N LYS A 1089 -29.84 8.70 -64.56
CA LYS A 1089 -29.55 7.62 -65.50
C LYS A 1089 -30.21 7.89 -66.84
N ILE A 1090 -29.65 7.33 -67.90
CA ILE A 1090 -30.25 7.34 -69.23
C ILE A 1090 -30.96 6.00 -69.44
N ARG A 1091 -32.18 6.04 -69.98
CA ARG A 1091 -32.84 4.87 -70.56
C ARG A 1091 -32.82 5.01 -72.08
N GLN A 1092 -32.11 4.13 -72.74
CA GLN A 1092 -32.13 3.97 -74.19
C GLN A 1092 -33.41 3.21 -74.61
N THR A 1093 -33.93 3.44 -75.81
CA THR A 1093 -35.14 2.76 -76.31
C THR A 1093 -35.05 2.54 -77.81
N ASP A 1094 -35.19 1.29 -78.25
CA ASP A 1094 -35.13 0.87 -79.64
C ASP A 1094 -36.47 1.02 -80.37
N PHE A 1095 -36.43 0.98 -81.71
CA PHE A 1095 -37.63 1.04 -82.57
C PHE A 1095 -38.64 -0.10 -82.35
N ASP A 1096 -38.25 -1.21 -81.72
CA ASP A 1096 -39.16 -2.31 -81.33
C ASP A 1096 -39.71 -2.17 -79.89
N GLY A 1097 -39.25 -1.17 -79.14
CA GLY A 1097 -39.64 -0.91 -77.75
C GLY A 1097 -38.73 -1.53 -76.69
N THR A 1098 -37.66 -2.24 -77.07
CA THR A 1098 -36.62 -2.74 -76.15
C THR A 1098 -35.90 -1.56 -75.48
N THR A 1099 -35.41 -1.72 -74.24
CA THR A 1099 -34.77 -0.62 -73.49
C THR A 1099 -33.52 -1.04 -72.72
N GLY A 1100 -32.36 -0.47 -73.06
CA GLY A 1100 -31.16 -0.47 -72.21
C GLY A 1100 -31.12 0.68 -71.21
N TYR A 1101 -30.23 0.60 -70.20
CA TYR A 1101 -29.96 1.69 -69.25
C TYR A 1101 -28.46 1.95 -69.13
N SER A 1102 -28.09 3.20 -68.83
CA SER A 1102 -26.73 3.54 -68.37
C SER A 1102 -26.53 3.18 -66.89
N HIS A 1103 -25.28 3.20 -66.42
CA HIS A 1103 -25.01 3.30 -64.98
C HIS A 1103 -25.62 4.59 -64.38
N VAL A 1104 -25.77 4.62 -63.06
CA VAL A 1104 -26.28 5.78 -62.33
C VAL A 1104 -25.13 6.70 -61.97
N VAL A 1105 -25.27 8.00 -62.26
CA VAL A 1105 -24.36 9.05 -61.78
C VAL A 1105 -25.06 9.89 -60.71
N ALA A 1106 -24.32 10.29 -59.69
CA ALA A 1106 -24.82 11.10 -58.59
C ALA A 1106 -24.12 12.47 -58.58
N VAL A 1107 -24.92 13.54 -58.53
CA VAL A 1107 -24.41 14.92 -58.35
C VAL A 1107 -25.20 15.62 -57.26
N GLU A 1108 -24.50 16.27 -56.35
CA GLU A 1108 -25.11 16.97 -55.22
C GLU A 1108 -25.40 18.42 -55.60
N ALA A 1109 -26.67 18.73 -55.82
CA ALA A 1109 -27.14 20.06 -56.16
C ALA A 1109 -27.63 20.76 -54.90
N PHE A 1110 -27.21 22.01 -54.70
CA PHE A 1110 -27.48 22.74 -53.47
C PHE A 1110 -28.05 24.12 -53.75
N GLN A 1111 -28.97 24.57 -52.91
CA GLN A 1111 -29.26 25.98 -52.72
C GLN A 1111 -28.74 26.40 -51.34
N GLY A 1112 -27.77 27.32 -51.27
CA GLY A 1112 -27.25 27.78 -49.98
C GLY A 1112 -26.12 28.80 -50.06
N ASN A 1113 -26.25 29.88 -49.29
CA ASN A 1113 -25.27 30.96 -49.15
C ASN A 1113 -24.15 30.61 -48.14
N ASP A 1114 -23.59 29.40 -48.20
CA ASP A 1114 -22.62 28.89 -47.21
C ASP A 1114 -21.20 28.74 -47.77
N VAL A 1115 -20.20 29.02 -46.94
CA VAL A 1115 -18.78 28.77 -47.22
C VAL A 1115 -18.47 27.28 -47.21
N ARG A 1116 -17.81 26.77 -48.27
CA ARG A 1116 -17.63 25.32 -48.49
C ARG A 1116 -16.21 24.97 -48.93
N MET A 1117 -15.81 23.75 -48.58
CA MET A 1117 -14.55 23.12 -48.99
C MET A 1117 -14.82 21.69 -49.46
N PHE A 1118 -14.27 21.31 -50.61
CA PHE A 1118 -14.35 19.94 -51.16
C PHE A 1118 -13.11 19.60 -52.00
N GLY A 1119 -12.82 18.30 -52.13
CA GLY A 1119 -11.72 17.79 -52.93
C GLY A 1119 -12.21 17.12 -54.21
N HIS A 1120 -11.55 17.35 -55.33
CA HIS A 1120 -11.85 16.73 -56.63
C HIS A 1120 -10.59 16.69 -57.51
N LYS A 1121 -10.30 15.54 -58.16
CA LYS A 1121 -9.18 15.33 -59.10
C LYS A 1121 -7.84 15.87 -58.56
N GLY A 1122 -7.46 15.50 -57.35
CA GLY A 1122 -6.23 15.98 -56.72
C GLY A 1122 -6.20 17.45 -56.29
N GLN A 1123 -7.31 18.19 -56.35
CA GLN A 1123 -7.38 19.61 -56.00
C GLN A 1123 -8.38 19.86 -54.87
N ILE A 1124 -8.13 20.87 -54.03
CA ILE A 1124 -9.07 21.38 -53.02
C ILE A 1124 -9.69 22.68 -53.51
N TYR A 1125 -11.01 22.72 -53.57
CA TYR A 1125 -11.80 23.87 -53.98
C TYR A 1125 -12.41 24.56 -52.74
N PHE A 1126 -12.23 25.87 -52.66
CA PHE A 1126 -12.84 26.76 -51.68
C PHE A 1126 -13.93 27.58 -52.35
N TYR A 1127 -15.20 27.39 -51.96
CA TYR A 1127 -16.33 28.15 -52.47
C TYR A 1127 -16.79 29.16 -51.42
N ILE A 1128 -16.75 30.45 -51.78
CA ILE A 1128 -17.24 31.55 -50.94
C ILE A 1128 -18.49 32.16 -51.58
N PRO A 1129 -19.63 32.21 -50.86
CA PRO A 1129 -20.86 32.83 -51.36
C PRO A 1129 -20.72 34.36 -51.44
N GLN A 1130 -21.42 35.02 -52.36
CA GLN A 1130 -21.30 36.46 -52.62
C GLN A 1130 -21.48 37.36 -51.39
N ASN A 1131 -22.29 36.92 -50.42
CA ASN A 1131 -22.59 37.65 -49.19
C ASN A 1131 -21.40 37.70 -48.21
N SER A 1132 -20.35 36.90 -48.44
CA SER A 1132 -19.20 36.70 -47.54
C SER A 1132 -17.90 37.32 -48.10
N SER A 1133 -18.04 38.46 -48.78
CA SER A 1133 -16.90 39.21 -49.37
C SER A 1133 -15.88 39.66 -48.32
N GLY A 1134 -14.60 39.37 -48.55
CA GLY A 1134 -13.52 39.66 -47.60
C GLY A 1134 -12.21 38.96 -47.95
N SER A 1135 -11.24 39.06 -47.05
CA SER A 1135 -10.00 38.27 -47.08
C SER A 1135 -10.22 36.93 -46.38
N TRP A 1136 -9.70 35.86 -46.98
CA TRP A 1136 -9.83 34.49 -46.51
C TRP A 1136 -8.46 33.80 -46.50
N ASP A 1137 -8.07 33.28 -45.34
CA ASP A 1137 -6.83 32.52 -45.12
C ASP A 1137 -7.14 31.02 -45.05
N TYR A 1138 -6.34 30.17 -45.69
CA TYR A 1138 -6.46 28.72 -45.58
C TYR A 1138 -5.16 28.04 -45.15
N GLN A 1139 -5.30 26.92 -44.43
CA GLN A 1139 -4.22 26.03 -44.02
C GLN A 1139 -4.64 24.57 -44.22
N ILE A 1140 -3.75 23.76 -44.77
CA ILE A 1140 -3.94 22.35 -45.09
C ILE A 1140 -2.91 21.56 -44.30
N PHE A 1141 -3.34 20.56 -43.54
CA PHE A 1141 -2.49 19.70 -42.71
C PHE A 1141 -2.67 18.23 -43.06
N SER A 1142 -1.63 17.41 -42.84
CA SER A 1142 -1.78 15.95 -42.80
C SER A 1142 -2.53 15.52 -41.53
N LEU A 1143 -3.00 14.27 -41.48
CA LEU A 1143 -3.60 13.69 -40.26
C LEU A 1143 -2.68 13.74 -39.03
N GLN A 1144 -1.36 13.76 -39.22
CA GLN A 1144 -0.35 13.89 -38.16
C GLN A 1144 -0.04 15.35 -37.79
N GLY A 1145 -0.83 16.32 -38.26
CA GLY A 1145 -0.68 17.74 -37.93
C GLY A 1145 0.43 18.47 -38.68
N LYS A 1146 1.09 17.84 -39.66
CA LYS A 1146 2.11 18.50 -40.48
C LYS A 1146 1.45 19.46 -41.47
N LEU A 1147 1.83 20.74 -41.46
CA LEU A 1147 1.38 21.70 -42.48
C LEU A 1147 1.87 21.26 -43.88
N ILE A 1148 0.93 21.12 -44.81
CA ILE A 1148 1.15 20.74 -46.22
C ILE A 1148 1.15 21.98 -47.12
N GLY A 1149 0.20 22.89 -46.90
CA GLY A 1149 0.04 24.11 -47.69
C GLY A 1149 -0.74 25.17 -46.93
N GLN A 1150 -0.52 26.45 -47.26
CA GLN A 1150 -1.30 27.57 -46.76
C GLN A 1150 -1.27 28.72 -47.76
N GLY A 1151 -2.24 29.63 -47.68
CA GLY A 1151 -2.30 30.85 -48.49
C GLY A 1151 -3.52 31.69 -48.16
N ASP A 1152 -3.63 32.82 -48.84
CA ASP A 1152 -4.71 33.79 -48.69
C ASP A 1152 -5.33 34.15 -50.05
N PHE A 1153 -6.61 34.56 -50.03
CA PHE A 1153 -7.28 35.12 -51.20
C PHE A 1153 -8.39 36.11 -50.81
N VAL A 1154 -8.69 37.05 -51.71
CA VAL A 1154 -9.72 38.09 -51.51
C VAL A 1154 -10.83 37.92 -52.54
N THR A 1155 -12.08 37.89 -52.09
CA THR A 1155 -13.25 37.72 -52.96
C THR A 1155 -13.93 39.07 -53.26
N LEU A 1156 -14.12 39.37 -54.55
CA LEU A 1156 -14.65 40.65 -55.04
C LEU A 1156 -16.04 40.49 -55.65
N HIS A 1157 -17.09 40.40 -54.82
CA HIS A 1157 -18.54 40.36 -55.16
C HIS A 1157 -19.03 39.23 -56.09
N ASP A 1158 -18.14 38.61 -56.86
CA ASP A 1158 -18.42 37.48 -57.73
C ASP A 1158 -18.02 36.19 -56.99
N ALA A 1159 -18.91 35.18 -56.96
CA ALA A 1159 -18.66 33.93 -56.26
C ALA A 1159 -17.43 33.23 -56.87
N THR A 1160 -16.33 33.20 -56.12
CA THR A 1160 -15.00 32.86 -56.64
C THR A 1160 -14.52 31.56 -56.01
N SER A 1161 -14.24 30.57 -56.86
CA SER A 1161 -13.57 29.33 -56.44
C SER A 1161 -12.07 29.55 -56.37
N HIS A 1162 -11.50 29.56 -55.17
CA HIS A 1162 -10.05 29.40 -55.02
C HIS A 1162 -9.70 27.91 -55.04
N VAL A 1163 -8.55 27.55 -55.62
CA VAL A 1163 -8.15 26.16 -55.80
C VAL A 1163 -6.71 25.98 -55.34
N HIS A 1164 -6.45 24.95 -54.53
CA HIS A 1164 -5.11 24.53 -54.14
C HIS A 1164 -4.83 23.11 -54.66
N ASP A 1165 -3.71 22.94 -55.38
CA ASP A 1165 -3.28 21.65 -55.89
C ASP A 1165 -2.68 20.80 -54.76
N VAL A 1166 -3.22 19.59 -54.58
CA VAL A 1166 -2.75 18.56 -53.64
C VAL A 1166 -2.60 17.21 -54.33
N SER A 1167 -2.36 17.20 -55.65
CA SER A 1167 -2.29 15.99 -56.48
C SER A 1167 -1.20 15.01 -56.04
N SER A 1168 -0.15 15.49 -55.39
CA SER A 1168 0.89 14.67 -54.74
C SER A 1168 0.43 13.94 -53.47
N PHE A 1169 -0.82 14.15 -53.03
CA PHE A 1169 -1.44 13.53 -51.85
C PHE A 1169 -2.69 12.71 -52.17
N ILE A 1170 -2.92 12.34 -53.44
CA ILE A 1170 -4.00 11.41 -53.84
C ILE A 1170 -3.94 10.13 -52.99
N GLY A 1171 -5.10 9.70 -52.50
CA GLY A 1171 -5.26 8.59 -51.56
C GLY A 1171 -5.12 8.97 -50.07
N GLN A 1172 -4.78 10.21 -49.73
CA GLN A 1172 -4.61 10.66 -48.33
C GLN A 1172 -5.77 11.55 -47.85
N ILE A 1173 -6.04 11.52 -46.54
CA ILE A 1173 -6.98 12.45 -45.89
C ILE A 1173 -6.21 13.65 -45.35
N LEU A 1174 -6.60 14.85 -45.79
CA LEU A 1174 -6.05 16.12 -45.34
C LEU A 1174 -7.06 16.86 -44.46
N ILE A 1175 -6.57 17.63 -43.49
CA ILE A 1175 -7.36 18.52 -42.65
C ILE A 1175 -7.22 19.93 -43.24
N VAL A 1176 -8.30 20.45 -43.80
CA VAL A 1176 -8.33 21.78 -44.41
C VAL A 1176 -9.06 22.73 -43.47
N SER A 1177 -8.42 23.85 -43.13
CA SER A 1177 -8.97 24.94 -42.36
C SER A 1177 -9.04 26.20 -43.23
N LEU A 1178 -10.15 26.93 -43.15
CA LEU A 1178 -10.43 28.14 -43.90
C LEU A 1178 -11.02 29.18 -42.94
N THR A 1179 -10.43 30.37 -42.91
CA THR A 1179 -10.69 31.44 -41.93
C THR A 1179 -11.02 32.72 -42.67
N GLY A 1180 -12.16 33.31 -42.38
CA GLY A 1180 -12.56 34.64 -42.83
C GLY A 1180 -12.84 35.56 -41.64
N ALA A 1181 -13.12 36.84 -41.92
CA ALA A 1181 -13.25 37.88 -40.88
C ALA A 1181 -14.31 37.60 -39.79
N THR A 1182 -15.29 36.73 -40.05
CA THR A 1182 -16.38 36.38 -39.11
C THR A 1182 -16.64 34.89 -38.96
N GLU A 1183 -15.87 34.01 -39.63
CA GLU A 1183 -16.20 32.59 -39.74
C GLU A 1183 -14.93 31.73 -39.89
N LEU A 1184 -14.88 30.60 -39.19
CA LEU A 1184 -13.84 29.57 -39.30
C LEU A 1184 -14.49 28.24 -39.65
N ARG A 1185 -13.98 27.57 -40.67
CA ARG A 1185 -14.41 26.21 -41.07
C ARG A 1185 -13.22 25.29 -41.14
N THR A 1186 -13.33 24.09 -40.56
CA THR A 1186 -12.32 23.03 -40.68
C THR A 1186 -13.01 21.74 -41.11
N LYS A 1187 -12.44 21.05 -42.11
CA LYS A 1187 -13.02 19.83 -42.70
C LYS A 1187 -11.92 18.83 -43.04
N LYS A 1188 -12.19 17.53 -42.81
CA LYS A 1188 -11.38 16.42 -43.34
C LYS A 1188 -11.79 16.14 -44.78
N ILE A 1189 -10.83 16.08 -45.69
CA ILE A 1189 -11.06 15.86 -47.12
C ILE A 1189 -10.13 14.73 -47.57
N LEU A 1190 -10.71 13.64 -48.07
CA LEU A 1190 -9.98 12.60 -48.80
C LEU A 1190 -9.64 13.16 -50.19
N VAL A 1191 -8.36 13.17 -50.55
CA VAL A 1191 -7.91 13.55 -51.89
C VAL A 1191 -8.12 12.34 -52.80
N ARG A 1192 -9.08 12.46 -53.72
CA ARG A 1192 -9.38 11.49 -54.78
C ARG A 1192 -8.79 11.97 -56.10
#